data_AF-A0ABD1ZWN2-F1
#
_entry.id   AF-A0ABD1ZWN2-F1
#
_cell.length_a   1.000
_cell.length_b   1.000
_cell.length_c   1.000
_cell.angle_alpha   90.00
_cell.angle_beta   90.00
_cell.angle_gamma   90.00
#
_symmetry.space_group_name_H-M   'P 1'
#
loop_
_entity.id
_entity.type
_entity.pdbx_description
1 polymer ?
#
loop_
_entity_poly.entity_id
_entity_poly.type
_entity_poly.pdbx_seq_one_letter_code
_entity_poly.pdbx_strand_id
1 'polypeptide(L)'
;MEDIWNELKKFYGYCKSKNLILEKIRCGAIKLHNCRDLMEYSRILQDEKEQLLFSNFLASQFCTSKLPLKKKNLNNEGKVKEENNPYLSNINLKVILREKSNFISIKPASNNYILDTALSVKDIYNSIIKIKMNKLNDTEVDQNYSDQLMFILKNFQKKHKKYSYNFHLNNILKKNSANGYYGTLKQSWQQIDEIEIDIKKIIYFFNNILNKVVPLELFGSHKNIQIIRKLIYNITVNKKVFINVLENKWFSPKSKFRLFLKHSGLRLIAKTSYTSKEDHMTMLLKFLRQLCITHYGLASMLQFRDKYKAIVYRRNNYNCNKMWLVSCDIDDSFNKLNNIIKLLCENLSNKLDLKWMALFPVKSKIGNLRFEQYFVDLYVALSIGTIHAPTTITMSKTHITYIMKQNLLDDINKCIFGQKMEIRTRKYLLNKGILQDMILSNIFSNTYYNYIYYQRLFEFMQSGILFRYIDDTLYLSENREFAENLESLPYFKDTHPSHLFTLVMKNKKCEDAIMMFKQRIIYYSYLRLSKIILHDPTNCIHHLKIFVKKISIMQAWRALMFIQKLFGDTHKLYTNHQKIFLTIKISNRKIVRAVLNHCMEDTQNNINFNEDKMRQKMFISLWTAYKGIFPNDTVI
;
A
#
# COMPACT_ATOMS: atom_id res chain seq x y z
N MET A 1 5.14 13.46 -11.86
CA MET A 1 4.41 13.80 -13.10
C MET A 1 5.17 14.88 -13.84
N GLU A 2 5.57 15.97 -13.20
CA GLU A 2 6.45 16.99 -13.77
C GLU A 2 7.77 16.45 -14.34
N ASP A 3 8.52 15.63 -13.57
CA ASP A 3 9.73 14.98 -14.08
C ASP A 3 9.46 14.15 -15.36
N ILE A 4 8.34 13.42 -15.40
CA ILE A 4 7.94 12.60 -16.55
C ILE A 4 7.64 13.49 -17.77
N TRP A 5 6.95 14.61 -17.56
CA TRP A 5 6.64 15.55 -18.62
C TRP A 5 7.88 16.26 -19.16
N ASN A 6 8.83 16.62 -18.30
CA ASN A 6 10.08 17.24 -18.73
C ASN A 6 10.93 16.26 -19.54
N GLU A 7 11.03 15.00 -19.09
CA GLU A 7 11.68 13.93 -19.86
C GLU A 7 10.98 13.68 -21.21
N LEU A 8 9.64 13.63 -21.23
CA LEU A 8 8.89 13.53 -22.49
C LEU A 8 9.15 14.71 -23.41
N LYS A 9 9.17 15.95 -22.89
CA LYS A 9 9.47 17.15 -23.67
C LYS A 9 10.88 17.10 -24.27
N LYS A 10 11.88 16.67 -23.49
CA LYS A 10 13.25 16.44 -23.99
C LYS A 10 13.25 15.40 -25.11
N PHE A 11 12.57 14.28 -24.91
CA PHE A 11 12.44 13.22 -25.91
C PHE A 11 11.77 13.74 -27.19
N TYR A 12 10.66 14.48 -27.08
CA TYR A 12 10.00 15.10 -28.24
C TYR A 12 10.91 16.10 -28.95
N GLY A 13 11.71 16.88 -28.21
CA GLY A 13 12.72 17.77 -28.77
C GLY A 13 13.77 17.01 -29.59
N TYR A 14 14.30 15.91 -29.05
CA TYR A 14 15.21 15.01 -29.76
C TYR A 14 14.57 14.39 -31.01
N CYS A 15 13.32 13.91 -30.91
CA CYS A 15 12.61 13.34 -32.05
C CYS A 15 12.38 14.36 -33.16
N LYS A 16 12.04 15.61 -32.78
CA LYS A 16 11.84 16.70 -33.72
C LYS A 16 13.16 17.08 -34.42
N SER A 17 14.28 17.15 -33.71
CA SER A 17 15.57 17.48 -34.32
C SER A 17 16.08 16.40 -35.28
N LYS A 18 15.66 15.15 -35.07
CA LYS A 18 16.00 13.99 -35.90
C LYS A 18 14.93 13.61 -36.93
N ASN A 19 13.85 14.39 -37.04
CA ASN A 19 12.68 14.09 -37.90
C ASN A 19 12.12 12.66 -37.70
N LEU A 20 12.07 12.19 -36.45
CA LEU A 20 11.57 10.84 -36.15
C LEU A 20 10.04 10.80 -36.14
N ILE A 21 9.48 9.77 -36.75
CA ILE A 21 8.04 9.48 -36.72
C ILE A 21 7.70 8.78 -35.41
N LEU A 22 6.74 9.35 -34.67
CA LEU A 22 6.24 8.83 -33.41
C LEU A 22 4.82 8.28 -33.58
N GLU A 23 4.61 7.01 -33.27
CA GLU A 23 3.29 6.38 -33.30
C GLU A 23 2.81 6.12 -31.86
N LYS A 24 1.68 6.70 -31.46
CA LYS A 24 1.07 6.42 -30.16
C LYS A 24 0.23 5.15 -30.26
N ILE A 25 0.61 4.08 -29.54
CA ILE A 25 -0.12 2.82 -29.55
C ILE A 25 -1.29 2.81 -28.55
N ARG A 26 -2.22 1.86 -28.68
CA ARG A 26 -3.49 1.77 -27.92
C ARG A 26 -3.34 1.83 -26.39
N CYS A 27 -2.22 1.35 -25.83
CA CYS A 27 -1.94 1.43 -24.39
C CYS A 27 -1.35 2.78 -23.93
N GLY A 28 -1.15 3.74 -24.83
CA GLY A 28 -0.55 5.05 -24.53
C GLY A 28 0.97 5.05 -24.44
N ALA A 29 1.64 4.00 -24.92
CA ALA A 29 3.08 3.99 -25.16
C ALA A 29 3.41 4.64 -26.52
N ILE A 30 4.67 5.05 -26.69
CA ILE A 30 5.16 5.72 -27.89
C ILE A 30 6.09 4.75 -28.62
N LYS A 31 5.74 4.39 -29.85
CA LYS A 31 6.52 3.50 -30.70
C LYS A 31 7.43 4.33 -31.59
N LEU A 32 8.70 3.92 -31.62
CA LEU A 32 9.70 4.31 -32.60
C LEU A 32 9.90 3.19 -33.61
N HIS A 33 10.18 3.55 -34.85
CA HIS A 33 10.43 2.56 -35.91
C HIS A 33 11.82 1.93 -35.81
N ASN A 34 12.81 2.65 -35.28
CA ASN A 34 14.20 2.22 -35.22
C ASN A 34 14.73 2.22 -33.77
N CYS A 35 15.28 1.09 -33.34
CA CYS A 35 15.86 0.96 -32.00
C CYS A 35 17.14 1.77 -31.80
N ARG A 36 17.86 2.12 -32.87
CA ARG A 36 19.10 2.92 -32.78
C ARG A 36 18.83 4.31 -32.21
N ASP A 37 17.74 4.94 -32.60
CA ASP A 37 17.36 6.27 -32.11
C ASP A 37 17.04 6.23 -30.61
N LEU A 38 16.40 5.15 -30.16
CA LEU A 38 16.13 4.95 -28.74
C LEU A 38 17.41 4.69 -27.93
N MET A 39 18.36 3.96 -28.49
CA MET A 39 19.67 3.72 -27.89
C MET A 39 20.49 5.02 -27.82
N GLU A 40 20.52 5.82 -28.88
CA GLU A 40 21.18 7.12 -28.92
C GLU A 40 20.59 8.06 -27.86
N TYR A 41 19.27 8.19 -27.81
CA TYR A 41 18.59 9.02 -26.80
C TYR A 41 18.90 8.56 -25.36
N SER A 42 18.92 7.24 -25.13
CA SER A 42 19.28 6.69 -23.81
C SER A 42 20.71 7.04 -23.40
N ARG A 43 21.66 7.14 -24.34
CA ARG A 43 23.04 7.56 -24.07
C ARG A 43 23.12 9.03 -23.73
N ILE A 44 22.46 9.91 -24.50
CA ILE A 44 22.40 11.35 -24.22
C ILE A 44 21.92 11.62 -22.79
N LEU A 45 20.89 10.89 -22.33
CA LEU A 45 20.39 11.04 -20.96
C LEU A 45 21.32 10.47 -19.88
N GLN A 46 22.15 9.49 -20.21
CA GLN A 46 23.19 9.00 -19.31
C GLN A 46 24.30 10.05 -19.17
N ASP A 47 24.76 10.60 -20.31
CA ASP A 47 25.80 11.64 -20.35
C ASP A 47 25.36 12.90 -19.60
N GLU A 48 24.13 13.40 -19.83
CA GLU A 48 23.58 14.55 -19.09
C GLU A 48 23.57 14.32 -17.57
N LYS A 49 23.29 13.09 -17.13
CA LYS A 49 23.25 12.75 -15.71
C LYS A 49 24.64 12.66 -15.11
N GLU A 50 25.59 12.07 -15.83
CA GLU A 50 26.98 12.02 -15.39
C GLU A 50 27.55 13.43 -15.25
N GLN A 51 27.28 14.32 -16.21
CA GLN A 51 27.61 15.74 -16.12
C GLN A 51 26.94 16.44 -14.93
N LEU A 52 25.66 16.15 -14.65
CA LEU A 52 24.94 16.73 -13.51
C LEU A 52 25.45 16.20 -12.16
N LEU A 53 25.83 14.92 -12.08
CA LEU A 53 26.46 14.34 -10.90
C LEU A 53 27.84 14.96 -10.67
N PHE A 54 28.62 15.15 -11.73
CA PHE A 54 29.92 15.80 -11.69
C PHE A 54 29.82 17.27 -11.26
N SER A 55 28.87 18.04 -11.82
CA SER A 55 28.67 19.43 -11.43
C SER A 55 28.14 19.59 -10.00
N ASN A 56 27.26 18.70 -9.53
CA ASN A 56 26.83 18.68 -8.14
C ASN A 56 27.96 18.26 -7.18
N PHE A 57 28.83 17.33 -7.60
CA PHE A 57 30.01 16.95 -6.85
C PHE A 57 30.96 18.15 -6.70
N LEU A 58 31.27 18.85 -7.79
CA LEU A 58 32.05 20.09 -7.76
C LEU A 58 31.38 21.16 -6.90
N ALA A 59 30.09 21.43 -7.08
CA ALA A 59 29.36 22.41 -6.27
C ALA A 59 29.37 22.06 -4.76
N SER A 60 29.34 20.76 -4.42
CA SER A 60 29.44 20.30 -3.04
C SER A 60 30.84 20.45 -2.43
N GLN A 61 31.89 20.45 -3.26
CA GLN A 61 33.26 20.71 -2.82
C GLN A 61 33.57 22.20 -2.66
N PHE A 62 32.87 23.08 -3.38
CA PHE A 62 33.21 24.52 -3.46
C PHE A 62 32.25 25.49 -2.74
N CYS A 63 31.20 25.04 -2.05
CA CYS A 63 30.27 25.96 -1.36
C CYS A 63 30.65 26.25 0.10
N THR A 64 31.42 27.31 0.33
CA THR A 64 31.48 28.07 1.60
C THR A 64 30.42 29.18 1.63
N SER A 65 29.48 29.04 2.57
CA SER A 65 28.74 30.04 3.36
C SER A 65 28.16 31.35 2.75
N LYS A 66 26.94 31.64 3.24
CA LYS A 66 26.23 32.93 3.40
C LYS A 66 25.34 33.41 2.25
N LEU A 67 24.03 33.37 2.52
CA LEU A 67 23.03 34.25 1.90
C LEU A 67 22.26 35.00 3.01
N PRO A 68 21.94 36.29 2.81
CA PRO A 68 21.44 37.16 3.86
C PRO A 68 19.93 37.06 4.06
N LEU A 69 19.52 37.26 5.31
CA LEU A 69 18.13 37.43 5.73
C LEU A 69 17.59 38.80 5.29
N LYS A 70 16.56 38.82 4.44
CA LYS A 70 15.67 39.99 4.30
C LYS A 70 14.44 39.80 5.18
N LYS A 71 14.33 40.63 6.23
CA LYS A 71 13.09 40.86 7.00
C LYS A 71 12.14 41.71 6.15
N LYS A 72 10.87 41.33 6.09
CA LYS A 72 9.76 42.21 5.71
C LYS A 72 8.70 42.15 6.81
N ASN A 73 8.43 43.31 7.39
CA ASN A 73 7.32 43.56 8.30
C ASN A 73 5.99 43.52 7.52
N LEU A 74 4.94 43.01 8.15
CA LEU A 74 3.57 43.16 7.68
C LEU A 74 2.67 43.31 8.91
N ASN A 75 2.08 44.50 9.00
CA ASN A 75 1.13 44.88 10.03
C ASN A 75 -0.31 44.48 9.63
N ASN A 76 -1.06 44.24 10.70
CA ASN A 76 -2.47 44.46 10.97
C ASN A 76 -3.54 43.51 10.44
N GLU A 77 -4.34 43.13 11.44
CA GLU A 77 -5.48 42.25 11.50
C GLU A 77 -6.73 42.91 10.90
N GLY A 78 -7.57 42.09 10.26
CA GLY A 78 -8.98 42.39 10.05
C GLY A 78 -9.80 41.26 10.67
N LYS A 79 -10.52 41.56 11.74
CA LYS A 79 -11.51 40.65 12.35
C LYS A 79 -12.71 40.52 11.41
N VAL A 80 -12.97 39.31 10.92
CA VAL A 80 -14.21 38.98 10.21
C VAL A 80 -15.11 38.22 11.18
N LYS A 81 -16.29 38.78 11.43
CA LYS A 81 -17.34 38.18 12.26
C LYS A 81 -17.84 36.89 11.61
N GLU A 82 -18.01 35.86 12.43
CA GLU A 82 -18.62 34.58 12.03
C GLU A 82 -20.13 34.77 11.83
N GLU A 83 -20.61 34.53 10.63
CA GLU A 83 -22.03 34.28 10.38
C GLU A 83 -22.28 32.77 10.47
N ASN A 84 -23.18 32.41 11.39
CA ASN A 84 -23.71 31.06 11.54
C ASN A 84 -24.52 30.69 10.30
N ASN A 85 -24.16 29.57 9.65
CA ASN A 85 -24.92 29.01 8.54
C ASN A 85 -25.82 27.84 9.04
N PRO A 86 -27.14 27.87 8.80
CA PRO A 86 -28.13 26.94 9.36
C PRO A 86 -28.25 25.56 8.67
N TYR A 87 -27.43 25.24 7.65
CA TYR A 87 -27.69 24.07 6.79
C TYR A 87 -26.88 22.79 7.09
N LEU A 88 -26.21 22.69 8.25
CA LEU A 88 -25.45 21.47 8.64
C LEU A 88 -25.65 21.01 10.10
N SER A 89 -26.63 21.54 10.83
CA SER A 89 -26.86 21.23 12.26
C SER A 89 -27.46 19.84 12.55
N ASN A 90 -27.86 19.05 11.55
CA ASN A 90 -28.64 17.81 11.79
C ASN A 90 -27.94 16.49 11.48
N ILE A 91 -26.61 16.44 11.34
CA ILE A 91 -25.89 15.15 11.32
C ILE A 91 -25.08 15.02 12.60
N ASN A 92 -25.74 14.56 13.66
CA ASN A 92 -25.12 14.04 14.87
C ASN A 92 -24.38 12.72 14.55
N LEU A 93 -23.23 12.83 13.87
CA LEU A 93 -22.31 11.72 13.68
C LEU A 93 -21.52 11.53 14.98
N LYS A 94 -22.00 10.64 15.84
CA LYS A 94 -21.24 10.13 16.98
C LYS A 94 -20.08 9.29 16.44
N VAL A 95 -18.93 9.92 16.19
CA VAL A 95 -17.70 9.25 15.76
C VAL A 95 -17.14 8.46 16.94
N ILE A 96 -17.46 7.16 16.99
CA ILE A 96 -16.80 6.23 17.90
C ILE A 96 -15.55 5.69 17.20
N LEU A 97 -14.39 6.19 17.58
CA LEU A 97 -13.10 5.62 17.19
C LEU A 97 -12.94 4.24 17.85
N ARG A 98 -13.22 3.16 17.12
CA ARG A 98 -12.78 1.81 17.52
C ARG A 98 -11.45 1.51 16.85
N GLU A 99 -10.36 1.48 17.63
CA GLU A 99 -9.09 0.92 17.19
C GLU A 99 -9.31 -0.56 16.83
N LYS A 100 -9.00 -0.94 15.59
CA LYS A 100 -9.08 -2.34 15.16
C LYS A 100 -7.91 -3.14 15.75
N SER A 101 -8.25 -4.01 16.69
CA SER A 101 -7.70 -5.34 16.96
C SER A 101 -6.18 -5.50 16.94
N ASN A 102 -5.60 -5.52 18.16
CA ASN A 102 -4.22 -5.87 18.44
C ASN A 102 -4.07 -7.40 18.57
N PHE A 103 -4.01 -8.11 17.45
CA PHE A 103 -3.75 -9.55 17.47
C PHE A 103 -2.31 -9.86 17.91
N ILE A 104 -2.15 -10.89 18.74
CA ILE A 104 -0.84 -11.44 19.15
C ILE A 104 -0.57 -12.76 18.42
N SER A 105 0.41 -12.79 17.51
CA SER A 105 1.04 -14.04 17.08
C SER A 105 1.98 -14.54 18.17
N ILE A 106 1.60 -15.65 18.75
CA ILE A 106 2.59 -16.56 19.29
C ILE A 106 3.07 -17.35 18.07
N LYS A 107 4.26 -17.00 17.53
CA LYS A 107 5.00 -18.06 16.82
C LYS A 107 5.13 -19.18 17.83
N PRO A 108 4.92 -20.47 17.48
CA PRO A 108 5.51 -21.50 18.30
C PRO A 108 6.98 -21.12 18.37
N ALA A 109 7.41 -20.63 19.52
CA ALA A 109 8.83 -20.56 19.75
C ALA A 109 9.30 -21.99 19.53
N SER A 110 10.50 -22.14 18.97
CA SER A 110 11.15 -23.44 19.04
C SER A 110 10.93 -23.97 20.46
N ASN A 111 10.41 -25.19 20.60
CA ASN A 111 10.16 -25.84 21.90
C ASN A 111 11.44 -25.94 22.78
N ASN A 112 12.54 -25.36 22.32
CA ASN A 112 13.81 -25.17 22.98
C ASN A 112 13.83 -23.87 23.80
N TYR A 113 12.89 -23.72 24.74
CA TYR A 113 13.06 -22.73 25.79
C TYR A 113 14.08 -23.26 26.78
N ILE A 114 15.11 -22.47 27.05
CA ILE A 114 16.22 -22.93 27.90
C ILE A 114 15.76 -23.41 29.27
N LEU A 115 14.70 -22.82 29.85
CA LEU A 115 14.18 -23.25 31.15
C LEU A 115 13.47 -24.60 31.10
N ASP A 116 12.96 -25.00 29.93
CA ASP A 116 12.29 -26.28 29.67
C ASP A 116 13.29 -27.35 29.20
N THR A 117 14.31 -26.97 28.42
CA THR A 117 15.26 -27.92 27.82
C THR A 117 16.57 -28.09 28.57
N ALA A 118 16.94 -27.16 29.45
CA ALA A 118 18.14 -27.30 30.25
C ALA A 118 17.96 -28.44 31.27
N LEU A 119 18.84 -29.43 31.22
CA LEU A 119 18.85 -30.54 32.17
C LEU A 119 19.28 -30.07 33.56
N SER A 120 20.12 -29.04 33.64
CA SER A 120 20.63 -28.47 34.89
C SER A 120 20.64 -26.93 34.88
N VAL A 121 20.73 -26.33 36.07
CA VAL A 121 20.94 -24.88 36.25
C VAL A 121 22.25 -24.43 35.59
N LYS A 122 23.27 -25.31 35.58
CA LYS A 122 24.57 -25.05 34.95
C LYS A 122 24.42 -24.90 33.44
N ASP A 123 23.51 -25.63 32.80
CA ASP A 123 23.24 -25.49 31.37
C ASP A 123 22.54 -24.15 31.06
N ILE A 124 21.66 -23.70 31.96
CA ILE A 124 21.03 -22.37 31.86
C ILE A 124 22.11 -21.28 31.91
N TYR A 125 22.97 -21.32 32.92
CA TYR A 125 24.09 -20.40 33.10
C TYR A 125 25.04 -20.39 31.90
N ASN A 126 25.51 -21.57 31.47
CA ASN A 126 26.43 -21.72 30.35
C ASN A 126 25.86 -21.13 29.05
N SER A 127 24.56 -21.31 28.81
CA SER A 127 23.94 -20.75 27.61
C SER A 127 23.76 -19.24 27.70
N ILE A 128 23.46 -18.68 28.88
CA ILE A 128 23.41 -17.23 29.09
C ILE A 128 24.77 -16.61 28.76
N ILE A 129 25.86 -17.20 29.26
CA ILE A 129 27.23 -16.73 28.98
C ILE A 129 27.60 -16.90 27.50
N LYS A 130 27.18 -18.01 26.86
CA LYS A 130 27.42 -18.23 25.43
C LYS A 130 26.69 -17.24 24.52
N ILE A 131 25.59 -16.63 24.97
CA ILE A 131 24.91 -15.56 24.23
C ILE A 131 25.78 -14.30 24.31
N LYS A 132 26.81 -14.23 23.45
CA LYS A 132 27.72 -13.09 23.35
C LYS A 132 26.96 -11.80 23.05
N MET A 133 26.73 -10.99 24.08
CA MET A 133 26.31 -9.59 23.94
C MET A 133 27.56 -8.75 23.67
N ASN A 134 27.95 -8.68 22.39
CA ASN A 134 29.09 -7.94 21.85
C ASN A 134 30.48 -8.56 22.11
N LYS A 135 31.40 -8.31 21.16
CA LYS A 135 32.81 -8.74 21.13
C LYS A 135 33.66 -8.01 22.20
N LEU A 136 33.23 -7.99 23.45
CA LEU A 136 34.12 -7.60 24.54
C LEU A 136 34.95 -8.83 24.92
N ASN A 137 36.25 -8.58 25.08
CA ASN A 137 37.29 -9.58 25.33
C ASN A 137 36.88 -10.53 26.46
N ASP A 138 37.36 -11.78 26.39
CA ASP A 138 37.08 -12.86 27.34
C ASP A 138 37.64 -12.50 28.74
N THR A 139 36.97 -11.58 29.45
CA THR A 139 37.22 -11.34 30.86
C THR A 139 36.64 -12.51 31.62
N GLU A 140 37.50 -13.22 32.36
CA GLU A 140 37.07 -14.29 33.26
C GLU A 140 35.99 -13.77 34.20
N VAL A 141 34.83 -14.43 34.19
CA VAL A 141 33.73 -14.10 35.09
C VAL A 141 34.15 -14.54 36.49
N ASP A 142 34.24 -13.60 37.42
CA ASP A 142 34.58 -13.88 38.82
C ASP A 142 33.66 -14.98 39.39
N GLN A 143 34.29 -16.02 39.94
CA GLN A 143 33.68 -17.24 40.46
C GLN A 143 32.60 -16.94 41.53
N ASN A 144 32.77 -15.87 42.32
CA ASN A 144 31.79 -15.49 43.33
C ASN A 144 30.46 -15.01 42.74
N TYR A 145 30.50 -14.31 41.60
CA TYR A 145 29.28 -13.89 40.89
C TYR A 145 28.59 -15.08 40.20
N SER A 146 29.38 -16.07 39.77
CA SER A 146 28.86 -17.33 39.22
C SER A 146 27.98 -18.05 40.26
N ASP A 147 28.45 -18.21 41.49
CA ASP A 147 27.72 -18.95 42.52
C ASP A 147 26.42 -18.26 42.95
N GLN A 148 26.45 -16.92 43.08
CA GLN A 148 25.24 -16.13 43.37
C GLN A 148 24.23 -16.21 42.22
N LEU A 149 24.69 -16.08 40.97
CA LEU A 149 23.80 -16.18 39.80
C LEU A 149 23.22 -17.59 39.67
N MET A 150 24.00 -18.63 39.95
CA MET A 150 23.55 -20.02 39.96
C MET A 150 22.43 -20.25 40.98
N PHE A 151 22.54 -19.68 42.18
CA PHE A 151 21.46 -19.73 43.17
C PHE A 151 20.18 -19.05 42.67
N ILE A 152 20.32 -17.85 42.08
CA ILE A 152 19.18 -17.11 41.52
C ILE A 152 18.51 -17.88 40.38
N LEU A 153 19.31 -18.47 39.46
CA LEU A 153 18.81 -19.28 38.35
C LEU A 153 18.13 -20.57 38.83
N LYS A 154 18.64 -21.19 39.90
CA LYS A 154 17.99 -22.35 40.55
C LYS A 154 16.62 -21.97 41.09
N ASN A 155 16.50 -20.82 41.76
CA ASN A 155 15.23 -20.30 42.25
C ASN A 155 14.28 -19.99 41.08
N PHE A 156 14.80 -19.39 40.00
CA PHE A 156 14.03 -19.11 38.80
C PHE A 156 13.46 -20.39 38.17
N GLN A 157 14.29 -21.42 37.99
CA GLN A 157 13.85 -22.70 37.44
C GLN A 157 12.79 -23.37 38.32
N LYS A 158 12.97 -23.33 39.66
CA LYS A 158 11.98 -23.86 40.62
C LYS A 158 10.64 -23.12 40.51
N LYS A 159 10.65 -21.79 40.46
CA LYS A 159 9.45 -20.97 40.30
C LYS A 159 8.77 -21.20 38.95
N HIS A 160 9.54 -21.33 37.87
CA HIS A 160 9.03 -21.65 36.53
C HIS A 160 8.29 -22.98 36.49
N LYS A 161 8.90 -24.06 36.99
CA LYS A 161 8.28 -25.40 37.06
C LYS A 161 7.03 -25.42 37.93
N LYS A 162 6.98 -24.62 39.01
CA LYS A 162 5.81 -24.52 39.90
C LYS A 162 4.67 -23.69 39.32
N TYR A 163 4.94 -22.78 38.39
CA TYR A 163 3.95 -21.82 37.90
C TYR A 163 3.02 -22.45 36.86
N SER A 164 1.71 -22.50 37.15
CA SER A 164 0.71 -23.05 36.23
C SER A 164 0.30 -22.03 35.15
N TYR A 165 1.09 -21.94 34.07
CA TYR A 165 0.83 -21.05 32.94
C TYR A 165 -0.56 -21.28 32.33
N ASN A 166 -0.93 -22.55 32.11
CA ASN A 166 -2.21 -22.92 31.50
C ASN A 166 -3.41 -22.48 32.35
N PHE A 167 -3.33 -22.60 33.69
CA PHE A 167 -4.40 -22.13 34.56
C PHE A 167 -4.61 -20.61 34.42
N HIS A 168 -3.54 -19.83 34.46
CA HIS A 168 -3.62 -18.38 34.33
C HIS A 168 -4.07 -17.93 32.94
N LEU A 169 -3.60 -18.60 31.88
CA LEU A 169 -4.05 -18.32 30.52
C LEU A 169 -5.53 -18.67 30.35
N ASN A 170 -5.96 -19.83 30.84
CA ASN A 170 -7.37 -20.23 30.81
C ASN A 170 -8.25 -19.26 31.59
N ASN A 171 -7.79 -18.70 32.71
CA ASN A 171 -8.57 -17.69 33.44
C ASN A 171 -8.74 -16.37 32.67
N ILE A 172 -7.78 -16.02 31.82
CA ILE A 172 -7.89 -14.87 30.92
C ILE A 172 -8.88 -15.14 29.79
N LEU A 173 -8.88 -16.38 29.26
CA LEU A 173 -9.74 -16.81 28.16
C LEU A 173 -11.19 -17.09 28.59
N LYS A 174 -11.41 -17.75 29.75
CA LYS A 174 -12.72 -18.18 30.25
C LYS A 174 -13.73 -17.03 30.44
N LYS A 175 -13.27 -15.81 30.71
CA LYS A 175 -14.16 -14.65 30.86
C LYS A 175 -14.79 -14.16 29.55
N ASN A 176 -14.30 -14.61 28.39
CA ASN A 176 -14.87 -14.26 27.10
C ASN A 176 -15.83 -15.34 26.55
N SER A 177 -15.87 -16.53 27.13
CA SER A 177 -16.57 -17.71 26.58
C SER A 177 -17.90 -18.03 27.26
N ALA A 178 -18.57 -17.05 27.87
CA ALA A 178 -19.79 -17.31 28.65
C ALA A 178 -21.01 -17.73 27.79
N ASN A 179 -20.95 -17.60 26.46
CA ASN A 179 -21.99 -18.08 25.56
C ASN A 179 -21.49 -19.34 24.84
N GLY A 180 -22.16 -20.47 25.09
CA GLY A 180 -21.85 -21.75 24.45
C GLY A 180 -21.88 -21.66 22.92
N TYR A 181 -20.93 -22.34 22.27
CA TYR A 181 -20.80 -22.44 20.82
C TYR A 181 -21.93 -23.30 20.21
N TYR A 182 -23.13 -22.75 20.13
CA TYR A 182 -24.26 -23.37 19.43
C TYR A 182 -24.94 -22.32 18.55
N GLY A 183 -24.35 -22.06 17.38
CA GLY A 183 -24.89 -21.16 16.38
C GLY A 183 -24.49 -21.59 14.97
N THR A 184 -25.27 -21.20 13.98
CA THR A 184 -24.97 -21.44 12.56
C THR A 184 -23.58 -20.91 12.18
N LEU A 185 -22.95 -21.47 11.13
CA LEU A 185 -21.62 -21.04 10.65
C LEU A 185 -21.50 -19.51 10.52
N LYS A 186 -22.56 -18.79 10.11
CA LYS A 186 -22.57 -17.32 10.00
C LYS A 186 -22.55 -16.61 11.36
N GLN A 187 -23.22 -17.14 12.38
CA GLN A 187 -23.20 -16.64 13.77
C GLN A 187 -21.85 -16.92 14.45
N SER A 188 -21.21 -18.05 14.13
CA SER A 188 -19.90 -18.42 14.69
C SER A 188 -18.76 -17.46 14.31
N TRP A 189 -18.86 -16.73 13.18
CA TRP A 189 -17.83 -15.77 12.76
C TRP A 189 -17.87 -14.46 13.53
N GLN A 190 -19.06 -13.91 13.79
CA GLN A 190 -19.20 -12.73 14.64
C GLN A 190 -18.65 -13.00 16.05
N GLN A 191 -18.73 -14.25 16.51
CA GLN A 191 -18.18 -14.73 17.77
C GLN A 191 -16.65 -14.96 17.74
N ILE A 192 -16.01 -15.16 16.59
CA ILE A 192 -14.53 -15.25 16.50
C ILE A 192 -13.89 -13.88 16.77
N ASP A 193 -14.53 -12.79 16.34
CA ASP A 193 -14.11 -11.43 16.71
C ASP A 193 -14.27 -11.19 18.24
N GLU A 194 -15.14 -11.94 18.93
CA GLU A 194 -15.30 -11.90 20.39
C GLU A 194 -14.19 -12.66 21.17
N ILE A 195 -13.35 -13.45 20.48
CA ILE A 195 -12.14 -14.05 21.06
C ILE A 195 -11.01 -13.00 21.17
N GLU A 196 -11.28 -11.73 20.85
CA GLU A 196 -10.32 -10.65 21.10
C GLU A 196 -9.99 -10.57 22.60
N ILE A 197 -8.72 -10.83 22.92
CA ILE A 197 -8.24 -10.69 24.28
C ILE A 197 -7.84 -9.23 24.47
N ASP A 198 -8.50 -8.54 25.40
CA ASP A 198 -8.11 -7.21 25.82
C ASP A 198 -6.61 -7.18 26.15
N ILE A 199 -5.89 -6.26 25.51
CA ILE A 199 -4.46 -6.07 25.69
C ILE A 199 -4.08 -5.90 27.17
N LYS A 200 -4.96 -5.30 27.98
CA LYS A 200 -4.78 -5.16 29.43
C LYS A 200 -4.69 -6.51 30.12
N LYS A 201 -5.50 -7.49 29.72
CA LYS A 201 -5.45 -8.87 30.27
C LYS A 201 -4.14 -9.56 29.91
N ILE A 202 -3.63 -9.34 28.70
CA ILE A 202 -2.34 -9.88 28.26
C ILE A 202 -1.17 -9.22 29.01
N ILE A 203 -1.20 -7.89 29.17
CA ILE A 203 -0.22 -7.17 29.98
C ILE A 203 -0.24 -7.68 31.43
N TYR A 204 -1.44 -7.89 31.98
CA TYR A 204 -1.62 -8.46 33.31
C TYR A 204 -1.03 -9.88 33.42
N PHE A 205 -1.22 -10.74 32.41
CA PHE A 205 -0.60 -12.07 32.34
C PHE A 205 0.92 -11.99 32.43
N PHE A 206 1.55 -11.17 31.59
CA PHE A 206 3.00 -11.01 31.59
C PHE A 206 3.52 -10.40 32.89
N ASN A 207 2.80 -9.42 33.46
CA ASN A 207 3.15 -8.85 34.76
C ASN A 207 3.08 -9.91 35.88
N ASN A 208 2.09 -10.80 35.85
CA ASN A 208 2.00 -11.92 36.78
C ASN A 208 3.17 -12.88 36.62
N ILE A 209 3.57 -13.21 35.39
CA ILE A 209 4.76 -14.03 35.13
C ILE A 209 6.01 -13.36 35.67
N LEU A 210 6.22 -12.06 35.38
CA LEU A 210 7.37 -11.31 35.89
C LEU A 210 7.43 -11.33 37.42
N ASN A 211 6.30 -11.15 38.10
CA ASN A 211 6.27 -11.06 39.56
C ASN A 211 6.38 -12.41 40.26
N LYS A 212 5.77 -13.46 39.70
CA LYS A 212 5.66 -14.76 40.36
C LYS A 212 6.73 -15.75 39.92
N VAL A 213 7.28 -15.58 38.72
CA VAL A 213 8.23 -16.53 38.14
C VAL A 213 9.65 -15.99 38.19
N VAL A 214 9.88 -14.76 37.73
CA VAL A 214 11.23 -14.20 37.61
C VAL A 214 11.71 -13.65 38.96
N PRO A 215 12.83 -14.12 39.53
CA PRO A 215 13.40 -13.56 40.75
C PRO A 215 13.72 -12.06 40.59
N LEU A 216 13.47 -11.26 41.63
CA LEU A 216 13.68 -9.81 41.61
C LEU A 216 15.15 -9.45 41.43
N GLU A 217 16.02 -10.31 41.96
CA GLU A 217 17.47 -10.24 41.94
C GLU A 217 18.02 -10.19 40.51
N LEU A 218 17.37 -10.86 39.54
CA LEU A 218 17.77 -10.81 38.13
C LEU A 218 17.60 -9.43 37.49
N PHE A 219 16.74 -8.58 38.05
CA PHE A 219 16.55 -7.23 37.55
C PHE A 219 17.48 -6.23 38.21
N GLY A 220 18.11 -6.59 39.33
CA GLY A 220 18.96 -5.74 40.16
C GLY A 220 18.21 -4.63 40.93
N SER A 221 17.17 -4.03 40.33
CA SER A 221 16.38 -2.97 40.97
C SER A 221 14.91 -2.95 40.54
N HIS A 222 14.06 -2.37 41.38
CA HIS A 222 12.65 -2.11 41.04
C HIS A 222 12.51 -1.16 39.83
N LYS A 223 13.45 -0.23 39.64
CA LYS A 223 13.45 0.69 38.49
C LYS A 223 13.57 -0.08 37.18
N ASN A 224 14.43 -1.10 37.13
CA ASN A 224 14.61 -1.95 35.95
C ASN A 224 13.36 -2.79 35.64
N ILE A 225 12.67 -3.28 36.67
CA ILE A 225 11.38 -3.99 36.49
C ILE A 225 10.35 -3.08 35.83
N GLN A 226 10.24 -1.82 36.27
CA GLN A 226 9.31 -0.86 35.67
C GLN A 226 9.66 -0.55 34.21
N ILE A 227 10.96 -0.48 33.87
CA ILE A 227 11.42 -0.34 32.48
C ILE A 227 10.97 -1.56 31.65
N ILE A 228 11.16 -2.77 32.16
CA ILE A 228 10.76 -4.00 31.44
C ILE A 228 9.25 -4.09 31.28
N ARG A 229 8.45 -3.73 32.29
CA ARG A 229 6.99 -3.65 32.17
C ARG A 229 6.55 -2.67 31.08
N LYS A 230 7.18 -1.49 31.02
CA LYS A 230 6.95 -0.52 29.92
C LYS A 230 7.35 -1.11 28.56
N LEU A 231 8.45 -1.86 28.48
CA LEU A 231 8.86 -2.54 27.25
C LEU A 231 7.86 -3.61 26.82
N ILE A 232 7.34 -4.43 27.74
CA ILE A 232 6.30 -5.42 27.46
C ILE A 232 5.04 -4.73 26.94
N TYR A 233 4.58 -3.68 27.62
CA TYR A 233 3.46 -2.87 27.16
C TYR A 233 3.70 -2.37 25.73
N ASN A 234 4.84 -1.73 25.49
CA ASN A 234 5.20 -1.19 24.19
C ASN A 234 5.30 -2.27 23.11
N ILE A 235 5.84 -3.46 23.41
CA ILE A 235 5.94 -4.58 22.47
C ILE A 235 4.55 -5.10 22.13
N THR A 236 3.69 -5.27 23.14
CA THR A 236 2.34 -5.82 23.01
C THR A 236 1.45 -4.86 22.22
N VAL A 237 1.55 -3.55 22.48
CA VAL A 237 0.74 -2.51 21.82
C VAL A 237 1.27 -2.15 20.43
N ASN A 238 2.58 -2.01 20.25
CA ASN A 238 3.11 -1.47 18.99
C ASN A 238 3.36 -2.51 17.91
N LYS A 239 3.49 -3.80 18.23
CA LYS A 239 3.64 -4.83 17.20
C LYS A 239 2.24 -5.30 16.81
N LYS A 240 1.83 -5.02 15.56
CA LYS A 240 0.80 -5.81 14.89
C LYS A 240 1.36 -7.21 14.71
N VAL A 241 1.12 -8.08 15.66
CA VAL A 241 1.68 -9.42 15.64
C VAL A 241 0.71 -10.30 14.82
N PHE A 242 0.95 -10.34 13.52
CA PHE A 242 0.12 -11.13 12.59
C PHE A 242 0.23 -12.63 12.89
N ILE A 243 -0.91 -13.31 13.00
CA ILE A 243 -0.96 -14.75 13.14
C ILE A 243 -0.42 -15.40 11.85
N ASN A 244 0.85 -15.79 11.84
CA ASN A 244 1.34 -16.84 10.93
C ASN A 244 0.85 -18.17 11.53
N VAL A 245 -0.42 -18.52 11.36
CA VAL A 245 -0.94 -19.84 11.80
C VAL A 245 -0.22 -20.99 11.07
N LEU A 246 0.42 -20.70 9.93
CA LEU A 246 0.84 -21.73 8.97
C LEU A 246 2.18 -21.33 8.35
N GLU A 247 3.28 -21.85 8.89
CA GLU A 247 4.56 -21.90 8.16
C GLU A 247 4.79 -23.33 7.66
N ASN A 248 4.69 -23.54 6.35
CA ASN A 248 4.90 -24.83 5.69
C ASN A 248 6.19 -24.85 4.86
N LYS A 249 6.72 -26.04 4.58
CA LYS A 249 7.93 -26.32 3.79
C LYS A 249 7.58 -27.15 2.52
N TRP A 250 8.13 -26.71 1.36
CA TRP A 250 8.21 -27.41 0.03
C TRP A 250 6.88 -27.63 -0.75
N PHE A 251 6.76 -27.87 -2.07
CA PHE A 251 7.61 -27.86 -3.29
C PHE A 251 6.76 -27.26 -4.45
N SER A 252 7.38 -26.42 -5.29
CA SER A 252 6.85 -25.81 -6.56
C SER A 252 5.60 -24.91 -6.51
N PRO A 253 5.69 -23.66 -7.02
CA PRO A 253 6.45 -22.60 -6.37
C PRO A 253 5.98 -22.46 -4.91
N LYS A 254 6.91 -22.23 -3.97
CA LYS A 254 6.62 -22.19 -2.52
C LYS A 254 5.56 -21.13 -2.21
N SER A 255 4.28 -21.50 -2.15
CA SER A 255 3.20 -20.64 -1.67
C SER A 255 2.99 -20.86 -0.18
N LYS A 256 3.43 -19.90 0.62
CA LYS A 256 3.05 -19.82 2.03
C LYS A 256 1.69 -19.15 2.13
N PHE A 257 0.72 -19.82 2.71
CA PHE A 257 -0.62 -19.24 2.84
C PHE A 257 -0.74 -18.42 4.11
N ARG A 258 -1.54 -17.36 4.02
CA ARG A 258 -1.92 -16.54 5.16
C ARG A 258 -3.42 -16.34 5.13
N LEU A 259 -4.04 -16.66 6.25
CA LEU A 259 -5.44 -16.32 6.50
C LEU A 259 -5.47 -14.89 7.03
N PHE A 260 -6.24 -14.04 6.35
CA PHE A 260 -6.49 -12.68 6.76
C PHE A 260 -7.94 -12.57 7.21
N LEU A 261 -8.14 -12.15 8.45
CA LEU A 261 -9.47 -11.79 8.95
C LEU A 261 -9.93 -10.50 8.24
N LYS A 262 -11.12 -10.57 7.68
CA LYS A 262 -11.91 -9.44 7.20
C LYS A 262 -13.17 -9.34 8.07
N HIS A 263 -13.74 -8.14 8.08
CA HIS A 263 -15.04 -7.88 8.72
C HIS A 263 -16.17 -8.79 8.25
N SER A 264 -16.08 -9.31 7.02
CA SER A 264 -17.08 -10.20 6.41
C SER A 264 -16.68 -11.68 6.41
N GLY A 265 -15.54 -12.05 7.01
CA GLY A 265 -15.08 -13.44 7.08
C GLY A 265 -13.56 -13.62 6.90
N LEU A 266 -13.14 -14.80 6.43
CA LEU A 266 -11.73 -15.10 6.19
C LEU A 266 -11.34 -14.91 4.72
N ARG A 267 -10.19 -14.28 4.49
CA ARG A 267 -9.56 -14.14 3.17
C ARG A 267 -8.27 -14.93 3.14
N LEU A 268 -8.21 -15.95 2.28
CA LEU A 268 -6.98 -16.70 2.03
C LEU A 268 -6.10 -15.96 1.03
N ILE A 269 -4.85 -15.68 1.40
CA ILE A 269 -3.86 -15.02 0.55
C ILE A 269 -2.63 -15.92 0.41
N ALA A 270 -2.20 -16.16 -0.84
CA ALA A 270 -1.03 -16.97 -1.14
C ALA A 270 0.21 -16.07 -1.25
N LYS A 271 1.21 -16.29 -0.38
CA LYS A 271 2.53 -15.69 -0.52
C LYS A 271 3.44 -16.65 -1.27
N THR A 272 3.42 -16.55 -2.58
CA THR A 272 4.32 -17.27 -3.48
C THR A 272 5.72 -16.66 -3.45
N SER A 273 6.74 -17.45 -3.11
CA SER A 273 8.12 -17.12 -3.46
C SER A 273 8.49 -17.86 -4.74
N TYR A 274 8.80 -17.10 -5.78
CA TYR A 274 9.22 -17.64 -7.06
C TYR A 274 10.75 -17.85 -7.02
N THR A 275 11.21 -18.97 -7.56
CA THR A 275 12.61 -19.20 -7.95
C THR A 275 12.66 -19.17 -9.49
N SER A 276 13.83 -19.35 -10.13
CA SER A 276 14.14 -19.34 -11.59
C SER A 276 13.06 -19.68 -12.64
N LYS A 277 11.93 -20.29 -12.28
CA LYS A 277 10.64 -20.26 -13.02
C LYS A 277 10.01 -18.85 -13.14
N GLU A 278 10.67 -17.79 -12.67
CA GLU A 278 10.22 -16.40 -12.81
C GLU A 278 10.05 -15.99 -14.27
N ASP A 279 10.94 -16.43 -15.16
CA ASP A 279 10.89 -16.04 -16.57
C ASP A 279 9.64 -16.58 -17.28
N HIS A 280 9.30 -17.85 -17.08
CA HIS A 280 8.12 -18.46 -17.67
C HIS A 280 6.82 -17.85 -17.13
N MET A 281 6.69 -17.65 -15.80
CA MET A 281 5.49 -17.01 -15.23
C MET A 281 5.37 -15.54 -15.67
N THR A 282 6.49 -14.85 -15.84
CA THR A 282 6.53 -13.49 -16.38
C THR A 282 6.09 -13.47 -17.85
N MET A 283 6.47 -14.48 -18.62
CA MET A 283 6.04 -14.66 -20.00
C MET A 283 4.53 -14.95 -20.13
N LEU A 284 3.97 -15.84 -19.29
CA LEU A 284 2.52 -16.04 -19.20
C LEU A 284 1.79 -14.75 -18.81
N LEU A 285 2.32 -13.99 -17.85
CA LEU A 285 1.78 -12.71 -17.46
C LEU A 285 1.80 -11.71 -18.62
N LYS A 286 2.90 -11.65 -19.38
CA LYS A 286 3.03 -10.81 -20.57
C LYS A 286 2.00 -11.19 -21.63
N PHE A 287 1.90 -12.49 -21.95
CA PHE A 287 0.92 -13.02 -22.91
C PHE A 287 -0.50 -12.59 -22.53
N LEU A 288 -0.94 -12.89 -21.31
CA LEU A 288 -2.29 -12.58 -20.83
C LEU A 288 -2.57 -11.07 -20.79
N ARG A 289 -1.56 -10.24 -20.50
CA ARG A 289 -1.69 -8.77 -20.57
C ARG A 289 -1.87 -8.29 -22.00
N GLN A 290 -1.06 -8.78 -22.94
CA GLN A 290 -1.18 -8.42 -24.35
C GLN A 290 -2.52 -8.89 -24.92
N LEU A 291 -2.96 -10.10 -24.56
CA LEU A 291 -4.26 -10.65 -24.93
C LEU A 291 -5.41 -9.77 -24.42
N CYS A 292 -5.39 -9.44 -23.13
CA CYS A 292 -6.41 -8.59 -22.51
C CYS A 292 -6.45 -7.18 -23.13
N ILE A 293 -5.30 -6.57 -23.43
CA ILE A 293 -5.24 -5.23 -24.07
C ILE A 293 -5.70 -5.29 -25.52
N THR A 294 -5.41 -6.38 -26.23
CA THR A 294 -5.80 -6.57 -27.62
C THR A 294 -7.31 -6.57 -27.78
N HIS A 295 -8.00 -7.33 -26.92
CA HIS A 295 -9.46 -7.42 -26.96
C HIS A 295 -10.15 -6.22 -26.29
N TYR A 296 -9.71 -5.82 -25.10
CA TYR A 296 -10.47 -4.90 -24.26
C TYR A 296 -9.87 -3.49 -24.12
N GLY A 297 -8.64 -3.29 -24.58
CA GLY A 297 -7.88 -2.06 -24.33
C GLY A 297 -7.34 -1.96 -22.90
N LEU A 298 -6.77 -0.80 -22.56
CA LEU A 298 -6.15 -0.55 -21.26
C LEU A 298 -7.11 0.17 -20.30
N ALA A 299 -7.74 -0.54 -19.37
CA ALA A 299 -8.47 0.09 -18.26
C ALA A 299 -7.49 0.86 -17.37
N SER A 300 -7.50 2.20 -17.42
CA SER A 300 -6.57 3.04 -16.67
C SER A 300 -7.28 4.12 -15.85
N MET A 301 -6.61 4.60 -14.80
CA MET A 301 -7.07 5.76 -14.02
C MET A 301 -7.26 7.02 -14.89
N LEU A 302 -6.55 7.11 -16.02
CA LEU A 302 -6.73 8.21 -16.98
C LEU A 302 -8.09 8.08 -17.67
N GLN A 303 -8.45 6.89 -18.16
CA GLN A 303 -9.79 6.66 -18.72
C GLN A 303 -10.90 6.92 -17.70
N PHE A 304 -10.68 6.56 -16.43
CA PHE A 304 -11.63 6.90 -15.36
C PHE A 304 -11.79 8.42 -15.23
N ARG A 305 -10.68 9.18 -15.18
CA ARG A 305 -10.69 10.64 -15.14
C ARG A 305 -11.44 11.22 -16.34
N ASP A 306 -11.14 10.76 -17.55
CA ASP A 306 -11.70 11.31 -18.78
C ASP A 306 -13.21 11.05 -18.86
N LYS A 307 -13.65 9.82 -18.53
CA LYS A 307 -15.08 9.49 -18.41
C LYS A 307 -15.78 10.34 -17.36
N TYR A 308 -15.17 10.52 -16.19
CA TYR A 308 -15.73 11.33 -15.11
C TYR A 308 -15.82 12.82 -15.49
N LYS A 309 -14.79 13.37 -16.15
CA LYS A 309 -14.83 14.73 -16.69
C LYS A 309 -15.97 14.91 -17.69
N ALA A 310 -16.16 13.94 -18.59
CA ALA A 310 -17.28 13.97 -19.54
C ALA A 310 -18.64 13.98 -18.83
N ILE A 311 -18.80 13.23 -17.72
CA ILE A 311 -20.02 13.27 -16.89
C ILE A 311 -20.24 14.66 -16.30
N VAL A 312 -19.22 15.23 -15.66
CA VAL A 312 -19.34 16.55 -15.02
C VAL A 312 -19.68 17.62 -16.06
N TYR A 313 -19.01 17.58 -17.22
CA TYR A 313 -19.30 18.47 -18.34
C TYR A 313 -20.75 18.32 -18.82
N ARG A 314 -21.23 17.08 -19.03
CA ARG A 314 -22.61 16.84 -19.46
C ARG A 314 -23.62 17.36 -18.44
N ARG A 315 -23.42 17.04 -17.16
CA ARG A 315 -24.29 17.50 -16.08
C ARG A 315 -24.38 19.02 -16.02
N ASN A 316 -23.25 19.72 -16.18
CA ASN A 316 -23.21 21.17 -16.07
C ASN A 316 -23.83 21.88 -17.28
N ASN A 317 -23.71 21.32 -18.49
CA ASN A 317 -24.14 22.00 -19.71
C ASN A 317 -25.55 21.64 -20.18
N TYR A 318 -26.06 20.46 -19.84
CA TYR A 318 -27.33 19.95 -20.38
C TYR A 318 -28.49 19.99 -19.39
N ASN A 319 -28.38 20.75 -18.27
CA ASN A 319 -29.39 20.81 -17.20
C ASN A 319 -29.91 19.41 -16.80
N CYS A 320 -29.02 18.42 -16.76
CA CYS A 320 -29.40 17.07 -16.39
C CYS A 320 -29.70 17.05 -14.88
N ASN A 321 -30.99 17.17 -14.55
CA ASN A 321 -31.44 17.40 -13.17
C ASN A 321 -31.29 16.17 -12.29
N LYS A 322 -31.20 14.96 -12.86
CA LYS A 322 -31.14 13.70 -12.11
C LYS A 322 -30.22 12.70 -12.81
N MET A 323 -29.24 12.18 -12.07
CA MET A 323 -28.45 11.01 -12.44
C MET A 323 -28.63 9.95 -11.36
N TRP A 324 -28.84 8.71 -11.80
CA TRP A 324 -28.94 7.53 -10.96
C TRP A 324 -27.57 6.88 -10.86
N LEU A 325 -27.19 6.50 -9.64
CA LEU A 325 -25.92 5.88 -9.33
C LEU A 325 -26.17 4.49 -8.76
N VAL A 326 -25.62 3.47 -9.40
CA VAL A 326 -25.60 2.11 -8.89
C VAL A 326 -24.18 1.73 -8.57
N SER A 327 -23.94 1.26 -7.36
CA SER A 327 -22.66 0.67 -6.95
C SER A 327 -22.92 -0.79 -6.69
N CYS A 328 -22.07 -1.69 -7.16
CA CYS A 328 -22.27 -3.12 -6.97
C CYS A 328 -20.94 -3.87 -7.00
N ASP A 329 -20.89 -5.02 -6.35
CA ASP A 329 -19.74 -5.93 -6.34
C ASP A 329 -20.08 -7.18 -7.17
N ILE A 330 -19.16 -7.62 -8.04
CA ILE A 330 -19.39 -8.79 -8.89
C ILE A 330 -19.05 -10.08 -8.14
N ASP A 331 -20.08 -10.81 -7.75
CA ASP A 331 -19.97 -12.09 -7.02
C ASP A 331 -19.95 -13.31 -7.97
N ASP A 332 -19.21 -13.23 -9.08
CA ASP A 332 -19.15 -14.35 -10.03
C ASP A 332 -17.88 -15.19 -9.85
N SER A 333 -18.06 -16.50 -10.00
CA SER A 333 -17.00 -17.48 -9.84
C SER A 333 -16.11 -17.54 -11.09
N PHE A 334 -14.79 -17.49 -10.90
CA PHE A 334 -13.77 -17.61 -11.97
C PHE A 334 -13.81 -18.94 -12.76
N ASN A 335 -14.83 -19.78 -12.57
CA ASN A 335 -14.98 -21.10 -13.19
C ASN A 335 -15.01 -21.04 -14.72
N LYS A 336 -15.45 -19.92 -15.32
CA LYS A 336 -15.49 -19.74 -16.79
C LYS A 336 -14.20 -19.16 -17.38
N LEU A 337 -13.23 -18.78 -16.56
CA LEU A 337 -12.04 -18.04 -17.00
C LEU A 337 -11.24 -18.78 -18.08
N ASN A 338 -11.07 -20.10 -17.96
CA ASN A 338 -10.31 -20.87 -18.93
C ASN A 338 -10.96 -20.85 -20.33
N ASN A 339 -12.28 -20.97 -20.38
CA ASN A 339 -13.04 -20.90 -21.63
C ASN A 339 -12.98 -19.50 -22.24
N ILE A 340 -13.05 -18.46 -21.40
CA ILE A 340 -12.86 -17.07 -21.84
C ILE A 340 -11.48 -16.90 -22.48
N ILE A 341 -10.41 -17.39 -21.84
CA ILE A 341 -9.06 -17.28 -22.41
C ILE A 341 -8.94 -18.04 -23.73
N LYS A 342 -9.52 -19.24 -23.83
CA LYS A 342 -9.56 -20.00 -25.08
C LYS A 342 -10.25 -19.23 -26.20
N LEU A 343 -11.43 -18.67 -25.92
CA LEU A 343 -12.21 -17.83 -26.84
C LEU A 343 -11.37 -16.63 -27.35
N LEU A 344 -10.68 -15.92 -26.45
CA LEU A 344 -9.83 -14.79 -26.83
C LEU A 344 -8.62 -15.20 -27.70
N CYS A 345 -8.24 -16.48 -27.67
CA CYS A 345 -7.12 -17.04 -28.42
C CYS A 345 -7.54 -17.73 -29.74
N GLU A 346 -8.83 -17.78 -30.08
CA GLU A 346 -9.33 -18.52 -31.25
C GLU A 346 -8.67 -18.04 -32.54
N ASN A 347 -8.61 -16.71 -32.75
CA ASN A 347 -8.05 -16.09 -33.95
C ASN A 347 -6.51 -15.99 -33.95
N LEU A 348 -5.83 -16.48 -32.92
CA LEU A 348 -4.38 -16.44 -32.86
C LEU A 348 -3.77 -17.62 -33.63
N SER A 349 -2.62 -17.36 -34.25
CA SER A 349 -1.81 -18.39 -34.90
C SER A 349 -1.44 -19.53 -33.92
N ASN A 350 -1.28 -20.75 -34.42
CA ASN A 350 -0.84 -21.87 -33.59
C ASN A 350 0.60 -21.69 -33.09
N LYS A 351 1.42 -20.97 -33.87
CA LYS A 351 2.81 -20.65 -33.58
C LYS A 351 2.93 -19.15 -33.33
N LEU A 352 3.09 -18.77 -32.06
CA LEU A 352 3.12 -17.36 -31.65
C LEU A 352 4.56 -16.86 -31.63
N ASP A 353 4.91 -15.98 -32.55
CA ASP A 353 6.25 -15.42 -32.64
C ASP A 353 6.50 -14.35 -31.57
N LEU A 354 7.74 -14.31 -31.08
CA LEU A 354 8.25 -13.37 -30.09
C LEU A 354 9.25 -12.43 -30.73
N LYS A 355 9.08 -11.13 -30.50
CA LYS A 355 10.02 -10.10 -30.97
C LYS A 355 10.63 -9.36 -29.79
N TRP A 356 11.94 -9.16 -29.86
CA TRP A 356 12.65 -8.31 -28.90
C TRP A 356 12.29 -6.84 -29.12
N MET A 357 12.00 -6.16 -28.02
CA MET A 357 11.71 -4.73 -27.99
C MET A 357 12.67 -4.05 -27.02
N ALA A 358 13.25 -2.94 -27.48
CA ALA A 358 13.95 -1.99 -26.63
C ALA A 358 12.90 -1.10 -25.94
N LEU A 359 12.97 -0.99 -24.62
CA LEU A 359 12.01 -0.28 -23.78
C LEU A 359 12.74 0.81 -23.00
N PHE A 360 12.23 2.03 -23.09
CA PHE A 360 12.68 3.16 -22.30
C PHE A 360 11.54 3.66 -21.40
N PRO A 361 11.51 3.23 -20.12
CA PRO A 361 10.47 3.66 -19.20
C PRO A 361 10.76 5.06 -18.67
N VAL A 362 9.98 6.05 -19.13
CA VAL A 362 10.09 7.46 -18.73
C VAL A 362 9.95 7.67 -17.21
N LYS A 363 9.26 6.76 -16.51
CA LYS A 363 9.10 6.82 -15.03
C LYS A 363 10.33 6.37 -14.25
N SER A 364 11.30 5.69 -14.87
CA SER A 364 12.46 5.20 -14.14
C SER A 364 13.49 6.32 -14.00
N LYS A 365 13.83 6.69 -12.76
CA LYS A 365 14.90 7.67 -12.48
C LYS A 365 16.23 7.30 -13.11
N ILE A 366 16.43 6.00 -13.39
CA ILE A 366 17.68 5.45 -13.86
C ILE A 366 17.75 5.47 -15.40
N GLY A 367 16.63 5.60 -16.13
CA GLY A 367 16.67 5.72 -17.61
C GLY A 367 17.35 4.53 -18.29
N ASN A 368 17.43 3.37 -17.63
CA ASN A 368 18.08 2.22 -18.24
C ASN A 368 17.17 1.65 -19.32
N LEU A 369 17.67 1.67 -20.55
CA LEU A 369 17.13 0.90 -21.65
C LEU A 369 17.04 -0.56 -21.24
N ARG A 370 15.88 -1.18 -21.47
CA ARG A 370 15.64 -2.60 -21.19
C ARG A 370 15.28 -3.31 -22.48
N PHE A 371 15.68 -4.56 -22.62
CA PHE A 371 15.28 -5.39 -23.74
C PHE A 371 14.36 -6.48 -23.24
N GLU A 372 13.21 -6.64 -23.87
CA GLU A 372 12.20 -7.61 -23.47
C GLU A 372 11.50 -8.19 -24.70
N GLN A 373 11.16 -9.47 -24.65
CA GLN A 373 10.34 -10.12 -25.69
C GLN A 373 8.84 -9.89 -25.47
N TYR A 374 8.12 -9.73 -26.58
CA TYR A 374 6.67 -9.59 -26.65
C TYR A 374 6.12 -10.40 -27.84
N PHE A 375 4.87 -10.86 -27.72
CA PHE A 375 4.17 -11.58 -28.78
C PHE A 375 3.80 -10.63 -29.92
N VAL A 376 4.10 -11.02 -31.16
CA VAL A 376 3.93 -10.18 -32.36
C VAL A 376 2.45 -9.98 -32.71
N ASP A 377 1.65 -11.04 -32.60
CA ASP A 377 0.22 -11.04 -32.97
C ASP A 377 -0.68 -10.27 -31.99
N LEU A 378 -0.10 -9.68 -30.93
CA LEU A 378 -0.85 -9.03 -29.86
C LEU A 378 -0.31 -7.62 -29.59
N TYR A 379 -1.21 -6.70 -29.21
CA TYR A 379 -0.82 -5.35 -28.81
C TYR A 379 0.12 -5.37 -27.60
N VAL A 380 1.17 -4.56 -27.67
CA VAL A 380 2.21 -4.51 -26.62
C VAL A 380 1.64 -3.92 -25.33
N ALA A 381 1.83 -4.64 -24.22
CA ALA A 381 1.28 -4.30 -22.92
C ALA A 381 2.22 -3.41 -22.08
N LEU A 382 2.52 -2.21 -22.58
CA LEU A 382 3.43 -1.27 -21.93
C LEU A 382 2.71 -0.25 -21.03
N SER A 383 3.42 0.29 -20.05
CA SER A 383 2.92 1.40 -19.24
C SER A 383 2.81 2.69 -20.06
N ILE A 384 1.82 3.51 -19.73
CA ILE A 384 1.61 4.84 -20.34
C ILE A 384 2.91 5.65 -20.30
N GLY A 385 3.30 6.19 -21.47
CA GLY A 385 4.50 6.99 -21.65
C GLY A 385 5.79 6.19 -21.81
N THR A 386 5.77 4.85 -21.77
CA THR A 386 6.94 4.07 -22.17
C THR A 386 7.22 4.29 -23.64
N ILE A 387 8.47 4.56 -23.98
CA ILE A 387 8.93 4.61 -25.37
C ILE A 387 9.48 3.23 -25.71
N HIS A 388 9.15 2.69 -26.88
CA HIS A 388 9.66 1.40 -27.31
C HIS A 388 9.99 1.37 -28.79
N ALA A 389 10.91 0.48 -29.16
CA ALA A 389 11.27 0.21 -30.53
C ALA A 389 11.49 -1.30 -30.73
N PRO A 390 11.06 -1.87 -31.87
CA PRO A 390 11.47 -3.23 -32.23
C PRO A 390 12.99 -3.26 -32.43
N THR A 391 13.64 -4.31 -31.95
CA THR A 391 15.09 -4.51 -32.17
C THR A 391 15.34 -5.79 -32.95
N THR A 392 16.34 -5.75 -33.83
CA THR A 392 16.91 -6.94 -34.49
C THR A 392 18.00 -7.60 -33.64
N ILE A 393 18.42 -6.95 -32.54
CA ILE A 393 19.49 -7.43 -31.70
C ILE A 393 18.97 -8.60 -30.85
N THR A 394 19.40 -9.81 -31.17
CA THR A 394 19.20 -11.01 -30.37
C THR A 394 20.13 -10.98 -29.16
N MET A 395 19.58 -10.76 -27.96
CA MET A 395 20.34 -10.55 -26.71
C MET A 395 20.90 -11.83 -26.08
N SER A 396 20.60 -13.04 -26.59
CA SER A 396 21.15 -14.30 -26.05
C SER A 396 21.28 -15.40 -27.11
N LYS A 397 22.15 -16.39 -26.83
CA LYS A 397 22.30 -17.66 -27.59
C LYS A 397 21.10 -18.62 -27.43
N THR A 398 20.07 -18.26 -26.66
CA THR A 398 18.90 -19.10 -26.40
C THR A 398 17.75 -18.70 -27.33
N HIS A 399 17.70 -19.34 -28.51
CA HIS A 399 16.76 -19.08 -29.59
C HIS A 399 15.34 -19.58 -29.30
N ILE A 400 14.64 -19.02 -28.31
CA ILE A 400 13.18 -19.12 -28.33
C ILE A 400 12.65 -17.90 -29.08
N THR A 401 12.35 -18.12 -30.36
CA THR A 401 11.74 -17.14 -31.26
C THR A 401 10.22 -17.27 -31.34
N TYR A 402 9.66 -18.38 -30.86
CA TYR A 402 8.22 -18.64 -30.87
C TYR A 402 7.78 -19.56 -29.74
N ILE A 403 6.47 -19.58 -29.48
CA ILE A 403 5.83 -20.50 -28.52
C ILE A 403 4.55 -21.06 -29.14
N MET A 404 4.30 -22.36 -28.93
CA MET A 404 3.04 -22.96 -29.38
C MET A 404 1.87 -22.47 -28.52
N LYS A 405 0.79 -22.03 -29.16
CA LYS A 405 -0.45 -21.58 -28.52
C LYS A 405 -0.98 -22.61 -27.51
N GLN A 406 -0.95 -23.89 -27.89
CA GLN A 406 -1.42 -24.97 -27.02
C GLN A 406 -0.61 -25.07 -25.72
N ASN A 407 0.72 -24.92 -25.78
CA ASN A 407 1.58 -24.96 -24.59
C ASN A 407 1.22 -23.83 -23.61
N LEU A 408 1.00 -22.61 -24.11
CA LEU A 408 0.56 -21.50 -23.27
C LEU A 408 -0.80 -21.78 -22.63
N LEU A 409 -1.77 -22.29 -23.41
CA LEU A 409 -3.10 -22.61 -22.90
C LEU A 409 -3.05 -23.72 -21.83
N ASP A 410 -2.24 -24.75 -22.02
CA ASP A 410 -2.06 -25.83 -21.05
C ASP A 410 -1.43 -25.32 -19.75
N ASP A 411 -0.43 -24.44 -19.84
CA ASP A 411 0.22 -23.87 -18.67
C ASP A 411 -0.67 -22.86 -17.93
N ILE A 412 -1.47 -22.08 -18.65
CA ILE A 412 -2.52 -21.24 -18.08
C ILE A 412 -3.57 -22.09 -17.37
N ASN A 413 -4.03 -23.17 -18.01
CA ASN A 413 -4.99 -24.12 -17.46
C ASN A 413 -4.46 -24.76 -16.16
N LYS A 414 -3.18 -25.16 -16.13
CA LYS A 414 -2.50 -25.62 -14.91
C LYS A 414 -2.43 -24.53 -13.85
N CYS A 415 -2.22 -23.27 -14.21
CA CYS A 415 -2.22 -22.16 -13.25
C CYS A 415 -3.61 -21.88 -12.66
N ILE A 416 -4.68 -22.13 -13.40
CA ILE A 416 -6.07 -21.94 -12.95
C ILE A 416 -6.54 -23.14 -12.10
N PHE A 417 -6.37 -24.38 -12.57
CA PHE A 417 -6.95 -25.54 -11.90
C PHE A 417 -5.95 -26.35 -11.07
N GLY A 418 -4.65 -26.20 -11.32
CA GLY A 418 -3.57 -26.89 -10.60
C GLY A 418 -3.12 -26.20 -9.31
N GLN A 419 -3.94 -25.29 -8.76
CA GLN A 419 -3.61 -24.50 -7.58
C GLN A 419 -3.63 -25.36 -6.30
N LYS A 420 -2.46 -25.82 -5.89
CA LYS A 420 -2.29 -26.61 -4.66
C LYS A 420 -1.92 -25.71 -3.49
N MET A 421 -2.48 -26.00 -2.32
CA MET A 421 -2.15 -25.35 -1.06
C MET A 421 -1.79 -26.38 0.00
N GLU A 422 -0.95 -26.00 0.96
CA GLU A 422 -0.66 -26.84 2.12
C GLU A 422 -1.12 -26.11 3.38
N ILE A 423 -1.76 -26.83 4.30
CA ILE A 423 -2.20 -26.34 5.61
C ILE A 423 -1.84 -27.41 6.65
N ARG A 424 -0.96 -27.07 7.61
CA ARG A 424 -0.54 -27.95 8.70
C ARG A 424 -0.09 -29.35 8.24
N THR A 425 0.69 -29.46 7.15
CA THR A 425 1.14 -30.70 6.46
C THR A 425 0.15 -31.34 5.47
N ARG A 426 -1.13 -30.97 5.50
CA ARG A 426 -2.11 -31.50 4.55
C ARG A 426 -2.12 -30.69 3.26
N LYS A 427 -2.15 -31.37 2.12
CA LYS A 427 -2.24 -30.75 0.79
C LYS A 427 -3.70 -30.69 0.35
N TYR A 428 -4.09 -29.56 -0.19
CA TYR A 428 -5.43 -29.28 -0.71
C TYR A 428 -5.31 -28.74 -2.14
N LEU A 429 -6.32 -29.01 -2.95
CA LEU A 429 -6.49 -28.41 -4.27
C LEU A 429 -7.57 -27.33 -4.16
N LEU A 430 -7.31 -26.13 -4.69
CA LEU A 430 -8.35 -25.12 -4.79
C LEU A 430 -9.26 -25.47 -5.98
N ASN A 431 -10.46 -25.99 -5.68
CA ASN A 431 -11.41 -26.40 -6.72
C ASN A 431 -12.20 -25.24 -7.34
N LYS A 432 -12.28 -24.08 -6.66
CA LYS A 432 -13.04 -22.92 -7.14
C LYS A 432 -12.26 -21.63 -6.92
N GLY A 433 -12.24 -20.77 -7.94
CA GLY A 433 -11.62 -19.44 -7.87
C GLY A 433 -10.11 -19.43 -8.13
N ILE A 434 -9.52 -18.25 -7.97
CA ILE A 434 -8.08 -18.01 -8.10
C ILE A 434 -7.52 -17.55 -6.75
N LEU A 435 -6.42 -18.16 -6.31
CA LEU A 435 -5.70 -17.73 -5.12
C LEU A 435 -5.16 -16.31 -5.30
N GLN A 436 -5.38 -15.49 -4.29
CA GLN A 436 -4.92 -14.11 -4.30
C GLN A 436 -3.41 -14.04 -4.05
N ASP A 437 -2.81 -12.94 -4.53
CA ASP A 437 -1.37 -12.65 -4.51
C ASP A 437 -0.50 -13.61 -5.36
N MET A 438 -1.10 -14.46 -6.21
CA MET A 438 -0.35 -15.12 -7.29
C MET A 438 0.03 -14.10 -8.38
N ILE A 439 1.16 -14.30 -9.07
CA ILE A 439 1.63 -13.41 -10.16
C ILE A 439 0.53 -13.20 -11.20
N LEU A 440 -0.21 -14.25 -11.52
CA LEU A 440 -1.25 -14.23 -12.55
C LEU A 440 -2.64 -13.84 -12.01
N SER A 441 -2.86 -13.80 -10.69
CA SER A 441 -4.22 -13.61 -10.15
C SER A 441 -4.86 -12.32 -10.63
N ASN A 442 -4.09 -11.22 -10.63
CA ASN A 442 -4.60 -9.92 -11.05
C ASN A 442 -4.96 -9.87 -12.53
N ILE A 443 -4.16 -10.50 -13.41
CA ILE A 443 -4.48 -10.48 -14.84
C ILE A 443 -5.63 -11.44 -15.18
N PHE A 444 -5.73 -12.56 -14.46
CA PHE A 444 -6.88 -13.46 -14.53
C PHE A 444 -8.16 -12.75 -14.14
N SER A 445 -8.18 -12.05 -13.00
CA SER A 445 -9.33 -11.26 -12.58
C SER A 445 -9.68 -10.18 -13.59
N ASN A 446 -8.69 -9.43 -14.09
CA ASN A 446 -8.95 -8.40 -15.09
C ASN A 446 -9.49 -8.95 -16.41
N THR A 447 -8.99 -10.09 -16.88
CA THR A 447 -9.47 -10.75 -18.10
C THR A 447 -10.93 -11.19 -17.92
N TYR A 448 -11.22 -11.85 -16.79
CA TYR A 448 -12.57 -12.28 -16.44
C TYR A 448 -13.56 -11.11 -16.41
N TYR A 449 -13.28 -10.09 -15.61
CA TYR A 449 -14.22 -8.98 -15.43
C TYR A 449 -14.35 -8.14 -16.70
N ASN A 450 -13.29 -7.97 -17.50
CA ASN A 450 -13.44 -7.32 -18.80
C ASN A 450 -14.35 -8.13 -19.73
N TYR A 451 -14.23 -9.45 -19.76
CA TYR A 451 -15.15 -10.29 -20.54
C TYR A 451 -16.60 -10.07 -20.08
N ILE A 452 -16.88 -10.13 -18.78
CA ILE A 452 -18.23 -9.88 -18.23
C ILE A 452 -18.74 -8.50 -18.66
N TYR A 453 -17.89 -7.47 -18.61
CA TYR A 453 -18.26 -6.12 -19.02
C TYR A 453 -18.65 -6.03 -20.50
N TYR A 454 -17.80 -6.53 -21.39
CA TYR A 454 -18.01 -6.41 -22.82
C TYR A 454 -19.07 -7.36 -23.37
N GLN A 455 -19.36 -8.48 -22.69
CA GLN A 455 -20.33 -9.46 -23.15
C GLN A 455 -21.69 -9.32 -22.47
N ARG A 456 -21.72 -9.00 -21.18
CA ARG A 456 -22.96 -8.97 -20.39
C ARG A 456 -23.42 -7.57 -20.05
N LEU A 457 -22.50 -6.60 -19.96
CA LEU A 457 -22.82 -5.23 -19.59
C LEU A 457 -22.72 -4.25 -20.77
N PHE A 458 -22.65 -4.77 -22.01
CA PHE A 458 -22.45 -3.96 -23.20
C PHE A 458 -23.59 -2.97 -23.42
N GLU A 459 -24.84 -3.40 -23.25
CA GLU A 459 -26.02 -2.54 -23.36
C GLU A 459 -25.97 -1.37 -22.36
N PHE A 460 -25.63 -1.65 -21.10
CA PHE A 460 -25.46 -0.61 -20.08
C PHE A 460 -24.31 0.35 -20.41
N MET A 461 -23.26 -0.11 -21.10
CA MET A 461 -22.19 0.77 -21.58
C MET A 461 -22.64 1.71 -22.70
N GLN A 462 -23.73 1.40 -23.40
CA GLN A 462 -24.35 2.28 -24.40
C GLN A 462 -25.33 3.27 -23.77
N SER A 463 -26.12 2.84 -22.78
CA SER A 463 -27.15 3.66 -22.13
C SER A 463 -26.64 4.56 -21.01
N GLY A 464 -25.44 4.28 -20.49
CA GLY A 464 -24.87 5.03 -19.37
C GLY A 464 -23.35 4.92 -19.29
N ILE A 465 -22.79 5.30 -18.14
CA ILE A 465 -21.36 5.33 -17.92
C ILE A 465 -20.99 4.38 -16.81
N LEU A 466 -20.22 3.37 -17.21
CA LEU A 466 -19.84 2.28 -16.34
C LEU A 466 -18.34 2.34 -16.03
N PHE A 467 -18.04 2.33 -14.74
CA PHE A 467 -16.71 2.30 -14.17
C PHE A 467 -16.46 0.96 -13.50
N ARG A 468 -15.19 0.53 -13.56
CA ARG A 468 -14.72 -0.70 -12.94
C ARG A 468 -13.49 -0.44 -12.10
N TYR A 469 -13.45 -1.06 -10.94
CA TYR A 469 -12.23 -1.25 -10.19
C TYR A 469 -12.14 -2.70 -9.70
N ILE A 470 -11.47 -3.55 -10.49
CA ILE A 470 -11.38 -5.00 -10.26
C ILE A 470 -12.78 -5.62 -10.25
N ASP A 471 -13.35 -5.84 -9.07
CA ASP A 471 -14.63 -6.44 -8.72
C ASP A 471 -15.71 -5.38 -8.41
N ASP A 472 -15.30 -4.19 -7.97
CA ASP A 472 -16.20 -3.05 -7.76
C ASP A 472 -16.67 -2.46 -9.10
N THR A 473 -17.98 -2.28 -9.23
CA THR A 473 -18.66 -1.67 -10.37
C THR A 473 -19.42 -0.42 -9.92
N LEU A 474 -19.30 0.65 -10.70
CA LEU A 474 -20.07 1.88 -10.49
C LEU A 474 -20.71 2.27 -11.82
N TYR A 475 -22.03 2.36 -11.85
CA TYR A 475 -22.80 2.73 -13.02
C TYR A 475 -23.54 4.04 -12.79
N LEU A 476 -23.50 4.91 -13.79
CA LEU A 476 -24.20 6.18 -13.83
C LEU A 476 -25.12 6.22 -15.05
N SER A 477 -26.39 6.51 -14.83
CA SER A 477 -27.40 6.61 -15.89
C SER A 477 -28.32 7.78 -15.63
N GLU A 478 -28.79 8.42 -16.70
CA GLU A 478 -29.87 9.41 -16.62
C GLU A 478 -31.24 8.70 -16.60
N ASN A 479 -31.31 7.50 -17.19
CA ASN A 479 -32.49 6.66 -17.16
C ASN A 479 -32.49 5.77 -15.91
N ARG A 480 -33.53 5.94 -15.08
CA ARG A 480 -33.77 5.18 -13.85
C ARG A 480 -33.95 3.69 -14.11
N GLU A 481 -34.71 3.33 -15.15
CA GLU A 481 -35.04 1.95 -15.48
C GLU A 481 -33.77 1.15 -15.78
N PHE A 482 -32.83 1.73 -16.54
CA PHE A 482 -31.52 1.08 -16.77
C PHE A 482 -30.69 0.94 -15.49
N ALA A 483 -30.81 1.84 -14.52
CA ALA A 483 -30.13 1.71 -13.24
C ALA A 483 -30.74 0.57 -12.40
N GLU A 484 -32.06 0.50 -12.30
CA GLU A 484 -32.80 -0.56 -11.60
C GLU A 484 -32.61 -1.94 -12.27
N ASN A 485 -32.60 -1.99 -13.60
CA ASN A 485 -32.32 -3.20 -14.37
C ASN A 485 -30.89 -3.70 -14.14
N LEU A 486 -29.91 -2.81 -13.97
CA LEU A 486 -28.55 -3.24 -13.62
C LEU A 486 -28.51 -3.81 -12.20
N GLU A 487 -29.12 -3.13 -11.23
CA GLU A 487 -29.13 -3.55 -9.82
C GLU A 487 -29.79 -4.91 -9.62
N SER A 488 -30.84 -5.21 -10.40
CA SER A 488 -31.56 -6.49 -10.36
C SER A 488 -30.82 -7.66 -11.03
N LEU A 489 -29.67 -7.44 -11.68
CA LEU A 489 -28.90 -8.54 -12.27
C LEU A 489 -28.37 -9.49 -11.17
N PRO A 490 -28.47 -10.82 -11.37
CA PRO A 490 -28.13 -11.83 -10.36
C PRO A 490 -26.64 -11.91 -9.98
N TYR A 491 -25.79 -11.07 -10.60
CA TYR A 491 -24.35 -11.07 -10.42
C TYR A 491 -23.87 -10.07 -9.36
N PHE A 492 -24.77 -9.24 -8.82
CA PHE A 492 -24.45 -8.16 -7.89
C PHE A 492 -24.94 -8.46 -6.48
N LYS A 493 -24.13 -8.09 -5.47
CA LYS A 493 -24.47 -8.17 -4.04
C LYS A 493 -24.71 -6.80 -3.40
N ASP A 494 -25.46 -6.81 -2.28
CA ASP A 494 -25.83 -5.64 -1.47
C ASP A 494 -24.71 -4.63 -1.23
N THR A 495 -25.09 -3.36 -1.26
CA THR A 495 -24.21 -2.21 -1.05
C THR A 495 -24.01 -1.87 0.41
N HIS A 496 -22.75 -1.68 0.83
CA HIS A 496 -22.43 -1.09 2.13
C HIS A 496 -21.31 -0.05 2.04
N PRO A 497 -21.49 1.15 2.64
CA PRO A 497 -20.46 2.17 2.60
C PRO A 497 -19.50 2.15 3.80
N SER A 498 -18.28 2.57 3.45
CA SER A 498 -17.27 3.30 4.22
C SER A 498 -16.20 2.50 4.98
N HIS A 499 -14.98 2.62 4.48
CA HIS A 499 -13.76 2.17 5.15
C HIS A 499 -13.21 3.25 6.08
N LEU A 500 -13.02 2.89 7.35
CA LEU A 500 -12.21 3.63 8.31
C LEU A 500 -10.73 3.58 7.90
N PHE A 501 -10.03 4.71 7.96
CA PHE A 501 -8.59 4.77 7.72
C PHE A 501 -7.83 4.25 8.94
N THR A 502 -6.94 3.27 8.74
CA THR A 502 -5.97 2.87 9.77
C THR A 502 -4.56 3.24 9.28
N LEU A 503 -3.89 4.16 9.98
CA LEU A 503 -2.49 4.49 9.71
C LEU A 503 -1.60 3.34 10.20
N VAL A 504 -1.09 2.52 9.28
CA VAL A 504 -0.18 1.42 9.63
C VAL A 504 1.27 1.91 9.65
N MET A 505 1.80 2.09 10.85
CA MET A 505 3.18 2.45 11.12
C MET A 505 4.10 1.22 10.99
N LYS A 506 4.79 1.04 9.86
CA LYS A 506 5.96 0.15 9.81
C LYS A 506 7.18 0.90 10.36
N ASN A 507 7.63 0.54 11.57
CA ASN A 507 8.87 1.05 12.16
C ASN A 507 10.05 0.54 11.33
N LYS A 508 10.55 1.33 10.36
CA LYS A 508 11.94 1.18 9.95
C LYS A 508 12.78 1.66 11.14
N LYS A 509 13.74 0.84 11.60
CA LYS A 509 14.76 1.26 12.56
C LYS A 509 15.51 2.43 11.92
N CYS A 510 15.13 3.64 12.27
CA CYS A 510 15.85 4.85 11.92
C CYS A 510 16.06 5.53 13.27
N GLU A 511 17.31 5.82 13.59
CA GLU A 511 17.72 6.25 14.92
C GLU A 511 17.24 7.67 15.23
N ASP A 512 16.95 8.47 14.20
CA ASP A 512 16.51 9.84 14.34
C ASP A 512 14.99 10.03 14.16
N ALA A 513 14.31 10.35 15.27
CA ALA A 513 12.89 10.69 15.33
C ALA A 513 12.51 11.87 14.41
N ILE A 514 13.37 12.90 14.29
CA ILE A 514 13.05 14.05 13.44
C ILE A 514 13.16 13.70 11.95
N MET A 515 14.16 12.90 11.57
CA MET A 515 14.27 12.41 10.20
C MET A 515 13.07 11.51 9.84
N MET A 516 12.64 10.63 10.75
CA MET A 516 11.43 9.82 10.56
C MET A 516 10.18 10.71 10.40
N PHE A 517 10.01 11.70 11.27
CA PHE A 517 8.90 12.66 11.20
C PHE A 517 8.89 13.37 9.84
N LYS A 518 10.04 13.91 9.44
CA LYS A 518 10.25 14.59 8.15
C LYS A 518 9.89 13.73 6.96
N GLN A 519 10.45 12.52 6.86
CA GLN A 519 10.17 11.61 5.75
C GLN A 519 8.69 11.26 5.66
N ARG A 520 8.01 11.07 6.79
CA ARG A 520 6.60 10.69 6.83
C ARG A 520 5.70 11.87 6.51
N ILE A 521 5.88 13.01 7.17
CA ILE A 521 4.99 14.17 7.04
C ILE A 521 5.09 14.84 5.69
N ILE A 522 6.29 14.89 5.10
CA ILE A 522 6.51 15.44 3.76
C ILE A 522 5.93 14.51 2.67
N TYR A 523 5.87 13.20 2.93
CA TYR A 523 5.32 12.24 1.98
C TYR A 523 3.78 12.28 2.00
N TYR A 524 3.24 13.10 1.10
CA TYR A 524 1.80 13.43 1.03
C TYR A 524 0.97 12.45 0.19
N SER A 525 1.54 11.38 -0.38
CA SER A 525 0.75 10.42 -1.15
C SER A 525 -0.36 9.74 -0.33
N TYR A 526 -0.19 9.65 1.00
CA TYR A 526 -1.21 9.19 1.94
C TYR A 526 -2.46 10.08 2.00
N LEU A 527 -2.33 11.36 1.65
CA LEU A 527 -3.46 12.29 1.55
C LEU A 527 -4.30 12.02 0.30
N ARG A 528 -3.87 11.08 -0.56
CA ARG A 528 -4.52 10.71 -1.83
C ARG A 528 -4.85 11.96 -2.65
N LEU A 529 -3.89 12.88 -2.77
CA LEU A 529 -4.04 14.11 -3.55
C LEU A 529 -4.41 13.83 -5.01
N SER A 530 -4.15 12.63 -5.52
CA SER A 530 -4.67 12.18 -6.83
C SER A 530 -6.20 12.17 -6.91
N LYS A 531 -6.95 12.27 -5.81
CA LYS A 531 -8.41 12.47 -5.82
C LYS A 531 -8.82 13.89 -6.22
N ILE A 532 -7.89 14.86 -6.21
CA ILE A 532 -8.08 16.22 -6.74
C ILE A 532 -8.51 16.17 -8.20
N ILE A 533 -8.06 15.14 -8.92
CA ILE A 533 -8.40 14.87 -10.31
C ILE A 533 -9.92 14.80 -10.56
N LEU A 534 -10.73 14.53 -9.52
CA LEU A 534 -12.19 14.49 -9.58
C LEU A 534 -12.86 15.84 -9.32
N HIS A 535 -12.08 16.87 -9.00
CA HIS A 535 -12.57 18.22 -8.83
C HIS A 535 -12.09 19.03 -10.03
N ASP A 536 -12.98 19.22 -11.00
CA ASP A 536 -12.76 20.19 -12.06
C ASP A 536 -12.67 21.59 -11.41
N PRO A 537 -11.47 22.21 -11.40
CA PRO A 537 -11.27 23.51 -10.75
C PRO A 537 -12.09 24.62 -11.42
N THR A 538 -12.43 24.43 -12.70
CA THR A 538 -13.17 25.43 -13.48
C THR A 538 -14.63 25.55 -13.04
N ASN A 539 -15.20 24.48 -12.47
CA ASN A 539 -16.62 24.41 -12.18
C ASN A 539 -16.97 24.51 -10.69
N CYS A 540 -16.02 24.31 -9.75
CA CYS A 540 -16.37 24.47 -8.33
C CYS A 540 -15.19 24.73 -7.37
N ILE A 541 -14.74 26.00 -7.29
CA ILE A 541 -13.80 26.48 -6.24
C ILE A 541 -14.29 26.08 -4.83
N HIS A 542 -15.60 26.00 -4.62
CA HIS A 542 -16.19 25.58 -3.35
C HIS A 542 -15.82 24.13 -2.98
N HIS A 543 -15.97 23.16 -3.90
CA HIS A 543 -15.55 21.78 -3.66
C HIS A 543 -14.05 21.66 -3.41
N LEU A 544 -13.23 22.42 -4.14
CA LEU A 544 -11.79 22.46 -3.90
C LEU A 544 -11.46 22.97 -2.49
N LYS A 545 -12.18 23.98 -1.98
CA LYS A 545 -12.05 24.45 -0.59
C LYS A 545 -12.44 23.36 0.42
N ILE A 546 -13.56 22.66 0.22
CA ILE A 546 -13.97 21.55 1.10
C ILE A 546 -12.90 20.46 1.11
N PHE A 547 -12.40 20.09 -0.06
CA PHE A 547 -11.39 19.07 -0.22
C PHE A 547 -10.07 19.46 0.46
N VAL A 548 -9.62 20.70 0.27
CA VAL A 548 -8.45 21.26 0.98
C VAL A 548 -8.67 21.22 2.48
N LYS A 549 -9.83 21.66 2.99
CA LYS A 549 -10.17 21.59 4.42
C LYS A 549 -10.07 20.16 4.96
N LYS A 550 -10.59 19.18 4.23
CA LYS A 550 -10.51 17.76 4.61
C LYS A 550 -9.07 17.25 4.66
N ILE A 551 -8.25 17.57 3.65
CA ILE A 551 -6.82 17.21 3.67
C ILE A 551 -6.10 17.87 4.83
N SER A 552 -6.39 19.15 5.08
CA SER A 552 -5.78 19.91 6.17
C SER A 552 -6.01 19.23 7.51
N ILE A 553 -7.26 18.83 7.78
CA ILE A 553 -7.65 18.07 8.97
C ILE A 553 -6.89 16.73 9.02
N MET A 554 -6.89 15.97 7.93
CA MET A 554 -6.18 14.68 7.88
C MET A 554 -4.67 14.81 8.14
N GLN A 555 -4.04 15.84 7.58
CA GLN A 555 -2.62 16.08 7.71
C GLN A 555 -2.24 16.59 9.10
N ALA A 556 -3.09 17.42 9.73
CA ALA A 556 -2.91 17.85 11.12
C ALA A 556 -3.04 16.68 12.10
N TRP A 557 -4.08 15.84 11.98
CA TRP A 557 -4.22 14.61 12.77
C TRP A 557 -3.01 13.69 12.60
N ARG A 558 -2.56 13.52 11.35
CA ARG A 558 -1.40 12.72 11.03
C ARG A 558 -0.15 13.27 11.72
N ALA A 559 0.08 14.58 11.69
CA ALA A 559 1.18 15.23 12.40
C ALA A 559 1.10 15.00 13.91
N LEU A 560 -0.06 15.22 14.53
CA LEU A 560 -0.26 14.99 15.95
C LEU A 560 0.08 13.54 16.34
N MET A 561 -0.44 12.56 15.61
CA MET A 561 -0.15 11.14 15.84
C MET A 561 1.34 10.80 15.73
N PHE A 562 2.04 11.37 14.74
CA PHE A 562 3.48 11.18 14.62
C PHE A 562 4.26 11.88 15.73
N ILE A 563 3.81 13.07 16.16
CA ILE A 563 4.44 13.81 17.25
C ILE A 563 4.32 13.02 18.55
N GLN A 564 3.10 12.60 18.92
CA GLN A 564 2.86 11.79 20.12
C GLN A 564 3.65 10.48 20.10
N LYS A 565 3.77 9.82 18.95
CA LYS A 565 4.46 8.53 18.85
C LYS A 565 5.98 8.64 18.85
N LEU A 566 6.55 9.65 18.20
CA LEU A 566 8.00 9.80 18.06
C LEU A 566 8.62 10.67 19.17
N PHE A 567 7.82 11.58 19.75
CA PHE A 567 8.23 12.58 20.72
C PHE A 567 7.29 12.61 21.94
N GLY A 568 6.64 11.49 22.28
CA GLY A 568 5.75 11.40 23.46
C GLY A 568 6.46 11.67 24.80
N ASP A 569 7.80 11.76 24.79
CA ASP A 569 8.63 12.32 25.85
C ASP A 569 8.70 13.85 25.69
N THR A 570 8.19 14.58 26.69
CA THR A 570 8.12 16.05 26.69
C THR A 570 9.48 16.71 26.45
N HIS A 571 10.58 16.13 26.95
CA HIS A 571 11.93 16.65 26.73
C HIS A 571 12.35 16.54 25.25
N LYS A 572 12.03 15.42 24.60
CA LYS A 572 12.30 15.22 23.16
C LYS A 572 11.46 16.14 22.29
N LEU A 573 10.22 16.42 22.70
CA LEU A 573 9.37 17.38 22.02
C LEU A 573 9.96 18.78 22.10
N TYR A 574 10.33 19.23 23.31
CA TYR A 574 10.89 20.57 23.53
C TYR A 574 12.20 20.78 22.78
N THR A 575 13.09 19.79 22.75
CA THR A 575 14.35 19.90 21.99
C THR A 575 14.17 19.93 20.46
N ASN A 576 13.02 19.48 19.93
CA ASN A 576 12.79 19.34 18.49
C ASN A 576 11.64 20.18 17.92
N HIS A 577 10.91 20.96 18.74
CA HIS A 577 9.70 21.68 18.32
C HIS A 577 9.92 22.56 17.08
N GLN A 578 11.02 23.31 17.00
CA GLN A 578 11.34 24.15 15.83
C GLN A 578 11.50 23.32 14.55
N LYS A 579 12.16 22.16 14.64
CA LYS A 579 12.36 21.26 13.49
C LYS A 579 11.05 20.58 13.09
N ILE A 580 10.19 20.26 14.05
CA ILE A 580 8.84 19.72 13.83
C ILE A 580 7.98 20.75 13.08
N PHE A 581 7.95 21.99 13.58
CA PHE A 581 7.21 23.08 12.97
C PHE A 581 7.70 23.39 11.55
N LEU A 582 9.02 23.48 11.36
CA LEU A 582 9.62 23.67 10.03
C LEU A 582 9.25 22.53 9.07
N THR A 583 9.24 21.29 9.56
CA THR A 583 8.83 20.12 8.78
C THR A 583 7.36 20.19 8.36
N ILE A 584 6.46 20.58 9.28
CA ILE A 584 5.04 20.81 8.98
C ILE A 584 4.90 21.90 7.91
N LYS A 585 5.59 23.03 8.07
CA LYS A 585 5.59 24.14 7.09
C LYS A 585 6.05 23.68 5.71
N ILE A 586 7.12 22.89 5.63
CA ILE A 586 7.61 22.32 4.36
C ILE A 586 6.57 21.38 3.74
N SER A 587 5.95 20.52 4.56
CA SER A 587 4.90 19.61 4.09
C SER A 587 3.69 20.38 3.54
N ASN A 588 3.19 21.38 4.27
CA ASN A 588 2.10 22.26 3.85
C ASN A 588 2.41 22.91 2.49
N ARG A 589 3.63 23.44 2.31
CA ARG A 589 4.07 24.00 1.02
C ARG A 589 4.01 22.98 -0.12
N LYS A 590 4.43 21.74 0.12
CA LYS A 590 4.38 20.68 -0.89
C LYS A 590 2.94 20.27 -1.21
N ILE A 591 2.06 20.19 -0.22
CA ILE A 591 0.64 19.90 -0.41
C ILE A 591 0.00 20.98 -1.27
N VAL A 592 0.16 22.26 -0.90
CA VAL A 592 -0.38 23.40 -1.65
C VAL A 592 0.13 23.39 -3.08
N ARG A 593 1.45 23.22 -3.29
CA ARG A 593 2.02 23.13 -4.64
C ARG A 593 1.44 21.96 -5.44
N ALA A 594 1.33 20.77 -4.85
CA ALA A 594 0.76 19.62 -5.54
C ALA A 594 -0.71 19.83 -5.92
N VAL A 595 -1.50 20.48 -5.07
CA VAL A 595 -2.90 20.82 -5.35
C VAL A 595 -2.99 21.87 -6.47
N LEU A 596 -2.20 22.94 -6.39
CA LEU A 596 -2.17 23.99 -7.41
C LEU A 596 -1.71 23.44 -8.76
N ASN A 597 -0.64 22.64 -8.82
CA ASN A 597 -0.17 22.04 -10.06
C ASN A 597 -1.28 21.20 -10.73
N HIS A 598 -2.06 20.44 -9.95
CA HIS A 598 -3.22 19.73 -10.50
C HIS A 598 -4.35 20.64 -10.98
N CYS A 599 -4.56 21.79 -10.32
CA CYS A 599 -5.55 22.76 -10.79
C CYS A 599 -5.09 23.42 -12.09
N MET A 600 -3.81 23.81 -12.17
CA MET A 600 -3.23 24.54 -13.31
C MET A 600 -3.13 23.68 -14.57
N GLU A 601 -2.94 22.37 -14.45
CA GLU A 601 -3.00 21.43 -15.59
C GLU A 601 -4.36 21.46 -16.30
N ASP A 602 -5.44 21.78 -15.58
CA ASP A 602 -6.82 21.80 -16.12
C ASP A 602 -7.31 23.21 -16.49
N THR A 603 -6.70 24.28 -15.97
CA THR A 603 -7.17 25.67 -16.13
C THR A 603 -6.41 26.49 -17.17
N GLN A 604 -5.59 25.89 -18.05
CA GLN A 604 -4.84 26.63 -19.08
C GLN A 604 -5.71 27.56 -19.96
N ASN A 605 -7.04 27.39 -19.96
CA ASN A 605 -8.00 28.20 -20.71
C ASN A 605 -8.86 29.15 -19.87
N ASN A 606 -8.69 29.23 -18.54
CA ASN A 606 -9.59 30.02 -17.67
C ASN A 606 -8.90 31.24 -17.06
N ILE A 607 -9.22 32.43 -17.61
CA ILE A 607 -8.54 33.72 -17.34
C ILE A 607 -8.69 34.20 -15.89
N ASN A 608 -9.64 33.65 -15.10
CA ASN A 608 -10.01 34.19 -13.78
C ASN A 608 -9.42 33.46 -12.56
N PHE A 609 -8.49 32.51 -12.73
CA PHE A 609 -7.90 31.80 -11.58
C PHE A 609 -6.73 32.58 -10.94
N ASN A 610 -7.00 33.30 -9.85
CA ASN A 610 -5.96 33.96 -9.05
C ASN A 610 -5.23 32.93 -8.16
N GLU A 611 -4.10 32.42 -8.66
CA GLU A 611 -3.28 31.39 -8.01
C GLU A 611 -2.82 31.81 -6.60
N ASP A 612 -2.37 33.05 -6.42
CA ASP A 612 -1.85 33.54 -5.14
C ASP A 612 -2.93 33.62 -4.06
N LYS A 613 -4.12 34.13 -4.41
CA LYS A 613 -5.27 34.17 -3.51
C LYS A 613 -5.67 32.75 -3.08
N MET A 614 -5.64 31.79 -4.01
CA MET A 614 -5.97 30.40 -3.70
C MET A 614 -4.90 29.75 -2.83
N ARG A 615 -3.61 29.96 -3.16
CA ARG A 615 -2.45 29.52 -2.38
C ARG A 615 -2.54 30.00 -0.93
N GLN A 616 -2.84 31.29 -0.71
CA GLN A 616 -3.04 31.85 0.62
C GLN A 616 -4.19 31.18 1.37
N LYS A 617 -5.36 31.02 0.73
CA LYS A 617 -6.52 30.33 1.34
C LYS A 617 -6.22 28.89 1.73
N MET A 618 -5.45 28.16 0.91
CA MET A 618 -5.04 26.80 1.24
C MET A 618 -4.09 26.76 2.45
N PHE A 619 -3.14 27.69 2.53
CA PHE A 619 -2.26 27.80 3.71
C PHE A 619 -3.04 28.13 4.97
N ILE A 620 -3.98 29.08 4.90
CA ILE A 620 -4.87 29.41 6.03
C ILE A 620 -5.62 28.15 6.46
N SER A 621 -6.27 27.44 5.53
CA SER A 621 -7.00 26.22 5.85
C SER A 621 -6.12 25.14 6.49
N LEU A 622 -4.88 24.96 6.02
CA LEU A 622 -3.91 24.04 6.62
C LEU A 622 -3.62 24.44 8.06
N TRP A 623 -3.19 25.67 8.30
CA TRP A 623 -2.82 26.14 9.64
C TRP A 623 -3.99 26.20 10.60
N THR A 624 -5.19 26.58 10.14
CA THR A 624 -6.42 26.52 10.95
C THR A 624 -6.72 25.10 11.41
N ALA A 625 -6.52 24.09 10.54
CA ALA A 625 -6.71 22.69 10.94
C ALA A 625 -5.67 22.23 11.97
N TYR A 626 -4.41 22.67 11.86
CA TYR A 626 -3.40 22.43 12.89
C TYR A 626 -3.82 23.05 14.22
N LYS A 627 -4.21 24.33 14.23
CA LYS A 627 -4.68 25.02 15.43
C LYS A 627 -5.89 24.33 16.08
N GLY A 628 -6.82 23.78 15.28
CA GLY A 628 -8.00 23.10 15.79
C GLY A 628 -7.76 21.67 16.30
N ILE A 629 -6.67 21.00 15.89
CA ILE A 629 -6.37 19.61 16.28
C ILE A 629 -5.34 19.54 17.39
N PHE A 630 -4.42 20.49 17.45
CA PHE A 630 -3.43 20.57 18.51
C PHE A 630 -4.11 21.25 19.70
N PRO A 631 -4.36 20.55 20.82
CA PRO A 631 -5.05 21.15 21.95
C PRO A 631 -4.27 22.37 22.45
N ASN A 632 -5.00 23.42 22.83
CA ASN A 632 -4.44 24.71 23.25
C ASN A 632 -3.41 24.59 24.38
N ASP A 633 -3.41 23.49 25.14
CA ASP A 633 -2.51 23.25 26.28
C ASP A 633 -1.26 22.41 25.93
N THR A 634 -1.09 21.99 24.67
CA THR A 634 0.09 21.22 24.23
C THR A 634 1.11 22.08 23.49
N VAL A 635 1.74 23.02 24.20
CA VAL A 635 3.11 23.59 24.01
C VAL A 635 3.67 23.66 22.56
N ILE A 636 2.89 24.02 21.55
CA ILE A 636 3.37 24.25 20.16
C ILE A 636 2.93 25.61 19.66
#